data_AF-A0A380LLP6-F1
#
_entry.id   AF-A0A380LLP6-F1
#
_cell.length_a   1.000
_cell.length_b   1.000
_cell.length_c   1.000
_cell.angle_alpha   90.00
_cell.angle_beta   90.00
_cell.angle_gamma   90.00
#
_symmetry.space_group_name_H-M   'P 1'
#
loop_
_entity.id
_entity.type
_entity.pdbx_description
1 polymer ?
#
loop_
_entity_poly.entity_id
_entity_poly.type
_entity_poly.pdbx_seq_one_letter_code
_entity_poly.pdbx_strand_id
1 'polypeptide(L)'
;MNWLLTLIFYFYLFIQYYLFGTFCVSFSNYRSTLSSKLIFGFFSTYFLLFLVGFPCQILGTSWIIYFILATSTLLLVDIIIFLYLKTNHRFEIGNLKLKKDKLIDILKCNWVCILFILMFSFYSISNNLPLYQQNYDDYYYIGKIVNLIGTNQLLNEDYYNGALVANDTLDITRVINTFELSYGYFLTVFHIKATFFCRITMMMHNYFFFTLIYRSLAELFLKNKYLSQYAIVPFFLFLIPLGYLQNGFPIESLRIASYDLWQFQTASFYGGSVVRMLSLPTLALFSFPLIKKIELKKVILLGMLCLSFLSFSTIFVQIFILFLVAILISKFTFMVFVSIREKNKKFTLLYSICLITIIILLFLTRLLDHIPVINNVSFRECIEGFQPYISVWYQNDFLIKYGFVPCIILLFIVKNAHLRSFFLSFVVLYLMFRTMYFLELYAVSSFNFFFVINRTIASVQYIVMLNIGIVIALIYKKLFHNRWLASLLTFVFSLSLLYFFQTHIDYFIDFSYLGSGISKAGWNFSRILDFDNTMSLEIFSDIGSYFNNLDYGNYRLYAPQSFIYNGNETFSAGLITESNRIQIHIGGGFEELTSDDNAILNDFALGTESDISVVLDALNRCDIDYILLFDENNTQLLLQNQGTLVFDSKESTNKYYLVKL
;
A
#
# COMPACT_ATOMS: atom_id res chain seq x y z
N MET A 1 17.61 11.02 14.66
CA MET A 1 18.38 10.85 13.39
C MET A 1 17.49 10.50 12.19
N ASN A 2 16.60 9.50 12.29
CA ASN A 2 15.77 9.03 11.17
C ASN A 2 14.97 10.13 10.45
N TRP A 3 14.33 11.05 11.19
CA TRP A 3 13.60 12.19 10.60
C TRP A 3 14.44 13.04 9.63
N LEU A 4 15.70 13.32 9.97
CA LEU A 4 16.60 14.08 9.12
C LEU A 4 16.96 13.30 7.84
N LEU A 5 17.25 12.01 7.99
CA LEU A 5 17.55 11.12 6.86
C LEU A 5 16.36 10.98 5.92
N THR A 6 15.13 10.93 6.45
CA THR A 6 13.89 10.97 5.67
C THR A 6 13.76 12.25 4.84
N LEU A 7 14.12 13.42 5.38
CA LEU A 7 14.11 14.68 4.62
C LEU A 7 15.14 14.65 3.47
N ILE A 8 16.33 14.09 3.73
CA ILE A 8 17.38 13.92 2.71
C ILE A 8 16.90 12.96 1.61
N PHE A 9 16.29 11.83 2.01
CA PHE A 9 15.67 10.86 1.10
C PHE A 9 14.63 11.51 0.20
N TYR A 10 13.70 12.29 0.74
CA TYR A 10 12.70 12.98 -0.08
C TYR A 10 13.29 14.03 -1.01
N PHE A 11 14.31 14.76 -0.58
CA PHE A 11 15.00 15.71 -1.44
C PHE A 11 15.62 15.01 -2.65
N TYR A 12 16.31 13.89 -2.41
CA TYR A 12 16.86 13.05 -3.47
C TYR A 12 15.77 12.51 -4.40
N LEU A 13 14.73 11.87 -3.86
CA LEU A 13 13.64 11.29 -4.65
C LEU A 13 12.91 12.34 -5.49
N PHE A 14 12.67 13.54 -4.94
CA PHE A 14 12.04 14.61 -5.69
C PHE A 14 12.85 14.96 -6.95
N ILE A 15 14.17 15.09 -6.82
CA ILE A 15 15.06 15.34 -7.96
C ILE A 15 15.00 14.17 -8.93
N GLN A 16 15.16 12.94 -8.45
CA GLN A 16 15.15 11.75 -9.28
C GLN A 16 13.84 11.61 -10.08
N TYR A 17 12.69 11.72 -9.41
CA TYR A 17 11.38 11.67 -10.04
C TYR A 17 11.16 12.82 -11.01
N TYR A 18 11.62 14.02 -10.68
CA TYR A 18 11.52 15.15 -11.59
C TYR A 18 12.30 14.94 -12.89
N LEU A 19 13.51 14.38 -12.80
CA LEU A 19 14.37 14.10 -13.95
C LEU A 19 13.79 13.01 -14.85
N PHE A 20 13.50 11.84 -14.27
CA PHE A 20 12.92 10.70 -15.00
C PHE A 20 11.56 11.07 -15.60
N GLY A 21 10.73 11.74 -14.81
CA GLY A 21 9.44 12.26 -15.25
C GLY A 21 9.55 13.22 -16.42
N THR A 22 10.49 14.16 -16.36
CA THR A 22 10.72 15.12 -17.44
C THR A 22 11.14 14.40 -18.73
N PHE A 23 12.03 13.40 -18.62
CA PHE A 23 12.42 12.57 -19.75
C PHE A 23 11.20 11.87 -20.37
N CYS A 24 10.43 11.09 -19.58
CA CYS A 24 9.28 10.32 -20.05
C CYS A 24 8.19 11.19 -20.69
N VAL A 25 7.81 12.30 -20.03
CA VAL A 25 6.81 13.24 -20.56
C VAL A 25 7.27 13.84 -21.89
N SER A 26 8.55 14.17 -22.00
CA SER A 26 9.13 14.78 -23.20
C SER A 26 9.26 13.80 -24.37
N PHE A 27 9.46 12.51 -24.09
CA PHE A 27 9.52 11.45 -25.08
C PHE A 27 8.14 11.15 -25.69
N SER A 28 7.10 11.16 -24.87
CA SER A 28 5.74 10.70 -25.19
C SER A 28 4.75 11.81 -25.54
N ASN A 29 5.15 13.07 -25.41
CA ASN A 29 4.29 14.24 -25.62
C ASN A 29 3.02 14.22 -24.74
N TYR A 30 3.10 13.66 -23.53
CA TYR A 30 2.06 13.90 -22.52
C TYR A 30 2.06 15.37 -22.08
N ARG A 31 0.95 15.82 -21.49
CA ARG A 31 0.85 17.19 -20.97
C ARG A 31 1.91 17.42 -19.90
N SER A 32 2.83 18.35 -20.14
CA SER A 32 3.91 18.67 -19.20
C SER A 32 3.41 19.49 -18.02
N THR A 33 3.22 18.82 -16.89
CA THR A 33 2.91 19.40 -15.58
C THR A 33 3.88 18.87 -14.54
N LEU A 34 4.05 19.58 -13.42
CA LEU A 34 4.86 19.06 -12.31
C LEU A 34 4.33 17.69 -11.83
N SER A 35 3.00 17.56 -11.67
CA SER A 35 2.38 16.32 -11.25
C SER A 35 2.64 15.16 -12.22
N SER A 36 2.45 15.36 -13.53
CA SER A 36 2.71 14.31 -14.51
C SER A 36 4.18 13.88 -14.52
N LYS A 37 5.11 14.82 -14.31
CA LYS A 37 6.54 14.50 -14.19
C LYS A 37 6.79 13.66 -12.94
N LEU A 38 6.35 14.10 -11.77
CA LEU A 38 6.56 13.34 -10.53
C LEU A 38 5.93 11.94 -10.57
N ILE A 39 4.72 11.81 -11.14
CA ILE A 39 4.05 10.51 -11.28
C ILE A 39 4.82 9.58 -12.20
N PHE A 40 5.21 10.03 -13.40
CA PHE A 40 6.03 9.20 -14.29
C PHE A 40 7.39 8.87 -13.66
N GLY A 41 8.02 9.85 -13.00
CA GLY A 41 9.30 9.67 -12.33
C GLY A 41 9.26 8.56 -11.29
N PHE A 42 8.26 8.59 -10.41
CA PHE A 42 8.02 7.55 -9.41
C PHE A 42 7.94 6.16 -10.05
N PHE A 43 7.00 5.95 -10.97
CA PHE A 43 6.84 4.64 -11.60
C PHE A 43 8.03 4.22 -12.47
N SER A 44 8.74 5.17 -13.08
CA SER A 44 9.97 4.89 -13.82
C SER A 44 11.10 4.42 -12.91
N THR A 45 11.26 5.01 -11.72
CA THR A 45 12.26 4.56 -10.75
C THR A 45 12.00 3.13 -10.32
N TYR A 46 10.76 2.80 -9.94
CA TYR A 46 10.41 1.42 -9.55
C TYR A 46 10.46 0.45 -10.73
N PHE A 47 10.13 0.88 -11.95
CA PHE A 47 10.30 0.07 -13.15
C PHE A 47 11.77 -0.31 -13.37
N LEU A 48 12.71 0.63 -13.22
CA LEU A 48 14.14 0.32 -13.38
C LEU A 48 14.64 -0.64 -12.30
N LEU A 49 14.22 -0.45 -11.05
CA LEU A 49 14.55 -1.36 -9.96
C LEU A 49 13.93 -2.75 -10.17
N PHE A 50 12.74 -2.82 -10.76
CA PHE A 50 12.11 -4.09 -11.15
C PHE A 50 12.93 -4.84 -12.20
N LEU A 51 13.45 -4.15 -13.23
CA LEU A 51 14.28 -4.77 -14.27
C LEU A 51 15.54 -5.43 -13.73
N VAL A 52 16.06 -4.97 -12.58
CA VAL A 52 17.21 -5.57 -11.90
C VAL A 52 16.75 -6.61 -10.87
N GLY A 53 15.76 -6.27 -10.04
CA GLY A 53 15.32 -7.10 -8.93
C GLY A 53 14.70 -8.42 -9.37
N PHE A 54 13.93 -8.42 -10.46
CA PHE A 54 13.23 -9.63 -10.93
C PHE A 54 14.22 -10.71 -11.39
N PRO A 55 15.21 -10.43 -12.26
CA PRO A 55 16.27 -11.38 -12.56
C PRO A 55 17.07 -11.82 -11.32
N CYS A 56 17.42 -10.90 -10.41
CA CYS A 56 18.16 -11.22 -9.19
C CYS A 56 17.41 -12.23 -8.30
N GLN A 57 16.09 -12.07 -8.15
CA GLN A 57 15.25 -13.00 -7.41
C GLN A 57 15.17 -14.38 -8.08
N ILE A 58 14.99 -14.42 -9.40
CA ILE A 58 14.95 -15.69 -10.16
C ILE A 58 16.26 -16.45 -10.03
N LEU A 59 17.39 -15.74 -10.10
CA LEU A 59 18.72 -16.33 -10.06
C LEU A 59 19.22 -16.61 -8.63
N GLY A 60 18.45 -16.26 -7.59
CA GLY A 60 18.87 -16.42 -6.19
C GLY A 60 20.19 -15.70 -5.88
N THR A 61 20.42 -14.51 -6.45
CA THR A 61 21.68 -13.77 -6.20
C THR A 61 21.78 -13.32 -4.74
N SER A 62 22.94 -12.89 -4.26
CA SER A 62 23.06 -12.25 -2.95
C SER A 62 22.51 -10.82 -2.93
N TRP A 63 22.21 -10.30 -1.74
CA TRP A 63 21.84 -8.89 -1.54
C TRP A 63 22.89 -7.93 -2.12
N ILE A 64 24.17 -8.24 -1.92
CA ILE A 64 25.29 -7.40 -2.36
C ILE A 64 25.28 -7.27 -3.88
N ILE A 65 25.05 -8.36 -4.61
CA ILE A 65 24.97 -8.34 -6.08
C ILE A 65 23.80 -7.47 -6.52
N TYR A 66 22.61 -7.67 -5.95
CA TYR A 66 21.45 -6.82 -6.26
C TYR A 66 21.73 -5.35 -5.99
N PHE A 67 22.30 -5.02 -4.83
CA PHE A 67 22.60 -3.64 -4.42
C PHE A 67 23.56 -2.95 -5.40
N ILE A 68 24.62 -3.64 -5.84
CA ILE A 68 25.59 -3.12 -6.82
C ILE A 68 24.92 -2.91 -8.17
N LEU A 69 24.15 -3.88 -8.66
CA LEU A 69 23.46 -3.78 -9.95
C LEU A 69 22.40 -2.67 -9.96
N ALA A 70 21.62 -2.54 -8.88
CA ALA A 70 20.63 -1.49 -8.72
C ALA A 70 21.28 -0.11 -8.69
N THR A 71 22.34 0.07 -7.90
CA THR A 71 23.10 1.33 -7.82
C THR A 71 23.69 1.70 -9.18
N SER A 72 24.37 0.75 -9.82
CA SER A 72 25.01 0.98 -11.13
C SER A 72 23.98 1.36 -12.18
N THR A 73 22.83 0.68 -12.19
CA THR A 73 21.74 0.94 -13.13
C THR A 73 21.14 2.32 -12.93
N LEU A 74 20.82 2.71 -11.69
CA LEU A 74 20.28 4.04 -11.39
C LEU A 74 21.28 5.14 -11.76
N LEU A 75 22.55 5.01 -11.37
CA LEU A 75 23.59 6.00 -11.71
C LEU A 75 23.79 6.15 -13.22
N LEU A 76 23.89 5.03 -13.96
CA LEU A 76 24.04 5.07 -15.41
C LEU A 76 22.85 5.75 -16.08
N VAL A 77 21.62 5.40 -15.67
CA VAL A 77 20.40 6.00 -16.23
C VAL A 77 20.30 7.48 -15.85
N ASP A 78 20.64 7.85 -14.63
CA ASP A 78 20.68 9.25 -14.18
C ASP A 78 21.65 10.08 -15.02
N ILE A 79 22.86 9.57 -15.29
CA ILE A 79 23.86 10.21 -16.14
C ILE A 79 23.32 10.37 -17.57
N ILE A 80 22.76 9.31 -18.16
CA ILE A 80 22.21 9.34 -19.52
C ILE A 80 21.08 10.37 -19.62
N ILE A 81 20.14 10.37 -18.67
CA ILE A 81 19.02 11.31 -18.66
C ILE A 81 19.51 12.74 -18.46
N PHE A 82 20.44 12.96 -17.54
CA PHE A 82 21.05 14.26 -17.32
C PHE A 82 21.69 14.81 -18.61
N LEU A 83 22.51 14.00 -19.29
CA LEU A 83 23.15 14.36 -20.55
C LEU A 83 22.11 14.63 -21.64
N TYR A 84 21.09 13.77 -21.79
CA TYR A 84 20.01 13.95 -22.76
C TYR A 84 19.25 15.27 -22.53
N LEU A 85 18.88 15.57 -21.28
CA LEU A 85 18.15 16.79 -20.96
C LEU A 85 19.01 18.03 -21.15
N LYS A 86 20.31 17.95 -20.82
CA LYS A 86 21.28 19.03 -21.03
C LYS A 86 21.45 19.34 -22.52
N THR A 87 21.72 18.33 -23.34
CA THR A 87 21.92 18.48 -24.80
C THR A 87 20.68 19.04 -25.50
N ASN A 88 19.48 18.67 -25.05
CA ASN A 88 18.23 19.16 -25.65
C ASN A 88 17.74 20.50 -25.06
N HIS A 89 18.53 21.19 -24.23
CA HIS A 89 18.14 22.40 -23.49
C HIS A 89 16.82 22.24 -22.70
N ARG A 90 16.51 21.02 -22.27
CA ARG A 90 15.34 20.69 -21.44
C ARG A 90 15.69 20.60 -19.96
N PHE A 91 16.97 20.70 -19.63
CA PHE A 91 17.49 20.73 -18.28
C PHE A 91 17.54 22.17 -17.76
N GLU A 92 16.49 22.60 -17.08
CA GLU A 92 16.45 23.91 -16.44
C GLU A 92 16.45 23.79 -14.91
N ILE A 93 17.50 23.20 -14.31
CA ILE A 93 17.69 23.37 -12.85
C ILE A 93 17.89 24.85 -12.51
N GLY A 94 18.46 25.66 -13.41
CA GLY A 94 18.54 27.12 -13.25
C GLY A 94 17.18 27.85 -13.09
N ASN A 95 16.07 27.26 -13.59
CA ASN A 95 14.71 27.78 -13.40
C ASN A 95 13.96 27.15 -12.20
N LEU A 96 14.60 26.25 -11.44
CA LEU A 96 14.24 25.97 -10.03
C LEU A 96 14.57 27.14 -9.10
N LYS A 97 14.87 28.33 -9.64
CA LYS A 97 14.52 29.59 -8.95
C LYS A 97 13.01 29.56 -8.69
N LEU A 98 12.64 28.94 -7.57
CA LEU A 98 11.37 29.07 -6.90
C LEU A 98 11.23 30.55 -6.52
N LYS A 99 10.87 31.38 -7.51
CA LYS A 99 10.42 32.74 -7.25
C LYS A 99 9.36 32.62 -6.17
N LYS A 100 9.47 33.43 -5.13
CA LYS A 100 8.55 33.44 -3.99
C LYS A 100 7.08 33.32 -4.43
N ASP A 101 6.71 34.03 -5.49
CA ASP A 101 5.37 34.01 -6.06
C ASP A 101 4.94 32.63 -6.57
N LYS A 102 5.82 31.88 -7.24
CA LYS A 102 5.54 30.52 -7.70
C LYS A 102 5.34 29.56 -6.52
N LEU A 103 6.12 29.72 -5.45
CA LEU A 103 6.02 28.88 -4.26
C LEU A 103 4.72 29.16 -3.51
N ILE A 104 4.36 30.43 -3.36
CA ILE A 104 3.05 30.86 -2.82
C ILE A 104 1.90 30.29 -3.64
N ASP A 105 2.00 30.30 -4.97
CA ASP A 105 0.95 29.74 -5.84
C ASP A 105 0.84 28.22 -5.71
N ILE A 106 1.95 27.50 -5.59
CA ILE A 106 1.94 26.06 -5.31
C ILE A 106 1.23 25.81 -3.98
N LEU A 107 1.59 26.52 -2.91
CA LEU A 107 0.94 26.37 -1.60
C LEU A 107 -0.56 26.68 -1.69
N LYS A 108 -0.96 27.81 -2.27
CA LYS A 108 -2.37 28.19 -2.43
C LYS A 108 -3.17 27.19 -3.26
N CYS A 109 -2.56 26.56 -4.25
CA CYS A 109 -3.24 25.57 -5.07
C CYS A 109 -3.31 24.20 -4.40
N ASN A 110 -2.44 23.89 -3.42
CA ASN A 110 -2.27 22.54 -2.86
C ASN A 110 -2.53 22.44 -1.35
N TRP A 111 -2.93 23.52 -0.67
CA TRP A 111 -3.04 23.52 0.79
C TRP A 111 -3.99 22.45 1.34
N VAL A 112 -5.08 22.09 0.63
CA VAL A 112 -5.97 20.98 1.05
C VAL A 112 -5.24 19.64 0.96
N CYS A 113 -4.41 19.44 -0.06
CA CYS A 113 -3.59 18.23 -0.19
C CYS A 113 -2.53 18.17 0.91
N ILE A 114 -1.92 19.32 1.26
CA ILE A 114 -0.95 19.41 2.37
C ILE A 114 -1.64 19.11 3.70
N LEU A 115 -2.80 19.71 3.96
CA LEU A 115 -3.61 19.45 5.15
C LEU A 115 -3.96 17.97 5.27
N PHE A 116 -4.38 17.35 4.16
CA PHE A 116 -4.65 15.92 4.09
C PHE A 116 -3.42 15.12 4.52
N ILE A 117 -2.26 15.33 3.89
CA ILE A 117 -1.03 14.59 4.21
C ILE A 117 -0.68 14.74 5.69
N LEU A 118 -0.69 15.97 6.23
CA LEU A 118 -0.34 16.24 7.62
C LEU A 118 -1.27 15.53 8.60
N MET A 119 -2.59 15.71 8.45
CA MET A 119 -3.57 15.10 9.36
C MET A 119 -3.46 13.58 9.34
N PHE A 120 -3.41 13.00 8.15
CA PHE A 120 -3.33 11.56 8.00
C PHE A 120 -2.02 10.95 8.51
N SER A 121 -0.90 11.62 8.29
CA SER A 121 0.38 11.19 8.86
C SER A 121 0.39 11.29 10.38
N PHE A 122 -0.14 12.37 10.96
CA PHE A 122 -0.21 12.52 12.41
C PHE A 122 -1.04 11.42 13.06
N TYR A 123 -2.22 11.11 12.49
CA TYR A 123 -3.08 10.05 12.99
C TYR A 123 -2.46 8.66 12.87
N SER A 124 -1.79 8.39 11.75
CA SER A 124 -1.13 7.10 11.53
C SER A 124 0.07 6.89 12.46
N ILE A 125 0.94 7.90 12.62
CA ILE A 125 2.08 7.86 13.56
C ILE A 125 1.58 7.69 15.00
N SER A 126 0.45 8.33 15.33
CA SER A 126 -0.15 8.28 16.66
C SER A 126 -0.93 6.99 16.93
N ASN A 127 -1.17 6.13 15.94
CA ASN A 127 -1.92 4.89 16.12
C ASN A 127 -1.06 3.83 16.82
N ASN A 128 -1.56 3.18 17.88
CA ASN A 128 -0.80 2.16 18.62
C ASN A 128 -0.87 0.77 17.96
N LEU A 129 -1.79 0.52 17.02
CA LEU A 129 -1.91 -0.76 16.31
C LEU A 129 -0.58 -1.25 15.69
N PRO A 130 0.21 -0.41 14.98
CA PRO A 130 1.48 -0.85 14.41
C PRO A 130 2.50 -1.35 15.42
N LEU A 131 2.53 -0.79 16.63
CA LEU A 131 3.53 -1.12 17.63
C LEU A 131 3.22 -2.43 18.35
N TYR A 132 1.98 -2.57 18.80
CA TYR A 132 1.58 -3.67 19.68
C TYR A 132 0.99 -4.85 18.90
N GLN A 133 0.26 -4.59 17.80
CA GLN A 133 -0.39 -5.66 17.03
C GLN A 133 0.23 -5.88 15.65
N GLN A 134 1.33 -5.18 15.32
CA GLN A 134 2.01 -5.27 14.03
C GLN A 134 1.08 -4.98 12.82
N ASN A 135 0.10 -4.09 12.98
CA ASN A 135 -0.95 -3.85 11.97
C ASN A 135 -1.56 -5.16 11.46
N TYR A 136 -2.04 -5.16 10.22
CA TYR A 136 -2.53 -6.35 9.56
C TYR A 136 -1.40 -7.36 9.28
N ASP A 137 -0.26 -6.90 8.71
CA ASP A 137 0.87 -7.77 8.27
C ASP A 137 2.23 -7.04 8.32
N ASP A 138 2.45 -6.05 9.21
CA ASP A 138 3.73 -5.29 9.22
C ASP A 138 4.91 -6.23 9.45
N TYR A 139 4.73 -7.23 10.32
CA TYR A 139 5.78 -8.20 10.61
C TYR A 139 6.23 -8.96 9.35
N TYR A 140 5.29 -9.41 8.52
CA TYR A 140 5.60 -10.07 7.25
C TYR A 140 6.28 -9.12 6.24
N TYR A 141 5.71 -7.93 6.00
CA TYR A 141 6.22 -7.03 4.96
C TYR A 141 7.52 -6.33 5.34
N ILE A 142 7.65 -5.89 6.59
CA ILE A 142 8.89 -5.27 7.09
C ILE A 142 9.93 -6.37 7.32
N GLY A 143 9.55 -7.52 7.89
CA GLY A 143 10.42 -8.68 8.05
C GLY A 143 11.00 -9.15 6.72
N LYS A 144 10.19 -9.23 5.66
CA LYS A 144 10.68 -9.51 4.30
C LYS A 144 11.75 -8.51 3.85
N ILE A 145 11.54 -7.21 4.07
CA ILE A 145 12.54 -6.19 3.70
C ILE A 145 13.83 -6.37 4.50
N VAL A 146 13.72 -6.60 5.81
CA VAL A 146 14.86 -6.80 6.71
C VAL A 146 15.65 -8.04 6.32
N ASN A 147 14.98 -9.18 6.13
CA ASN A 147 15.56 -10.45 5.72
C ASN A 147 16.27 -10.38 4.37
N LEU A 148 15.73 -9.61 3.42
CA LEU A 148 16.40 -9.41 2.12
C LEU A 148 17.71 -8.62 2.24
N ILE A 149 17.87 -7.76 3.24
CA ILE A 149 19.10 -6.97 3.40
C ILE A 149 20.18 -7.87 3.96
N GLY A 150 21.34 -7.89 3.30
CA GLY A 150 22.51 -8.65 3.76
C GLY A 150 22.44 -10.16 3.54
N THR A 151 21.33 -10.72 3.04
CA THR A 151 21.24 -12.16 2.76
C THR A 151 22.22 -12.62 1.67
N ASN A 152 22.74 -13.82 1.86
CA ASN A 152 23.61 -14.50 0.89
C ASN A 152 22.85 -14.95 -0.35
N GLN A 153 21.54 -15.19 -0.24
CA GLN A 153 20.70 -15.63 -1.35
C GLN A 153 19.30 -15.03 -1.21
N LEU A 154 18.84 -14.28 -2.21
CA LEU A 154 17.48 -13.75 -2.19
C LEU A 154 16.44 -14.90 -2.18
N LEU A 155 15.37 -14.71 -1.41
CA LEU A 155 14.25 -15.66 -1.26
C LEU A 155 14.61 -17.00 -0.60
N ASN A 156 15.64 -17.03 0.26
CA ASN A 156 16.08 -18.22 0.99
C ASN A 156 15.42 -18.42 2.38
N GLU A 157 14.54 -17.51 2.80
CA GLU A 157 13.97 -17.46 4.14
C GLU A 157 12.44 -17.33 4.09
N ASP A 158 11.77 -17.93 5.07
CA ASP A 158 10.36 -17.69 5.35
C ASP A 158 10.24 -16.38 6.13
N TYR A 159 9.58 -15.40 5.53
CA TYR A 159 9.45 -14.06 6.11
C TYR A 159 8.52 -13.98 7.32
N TYR A 160 7.75 -15.03 7.63
CA TYR A 160 6.92 -15.06 8.82
C TYR A 160 7.73 -15.37 10.09
N ASN A 161 8.83 -16.10 9.96
CA ASN A 161 9.53 -16.68 11.10
C ASN A 161 11.06 -16.71 10.98
N GLY A 162 11.63 -16.33 9.84
CA GLY A 162 13.08 -16.33 9.59
C GLY A 162 13.68 -17.69 9.24
N ALA A 163 12.90 -18.78 9.19
CA ALA A 163 13.42 -20.11 8.89
C ALA A 163 13.99 -20.19 7.46
N LEU A 164 15.08 -20.93 7.27
CA LEU A 164 15.63 -21.16 5.94
C LEU A 164 14.72 -22.12 5.17
N VAL A 165 14.40 -21.77 3.92
CA VAL A 165 13.51 -22.56 3.07
C VAL A 165 14.31 -23.26 1.98
N ALA A 166 14.20 -24.59 1.90
CA ALA A 166 14.61 -25.36 0.75
C ALA A 166 13.60 -25.15 -0.39
N ASN A 167 13.70 -24.04 -1.11
CA ASN A 167 12.75 -23.71 -2.17
C ASN A 167 13.01 -24.55 -3.43
N ASP A 168 12.32 -25.70 -3.55
CA ASP A 168 12.28 -26.50 -4.79
C ASP A 168 11.26 -25.96 -5.82
N THR A 169 10.36 -25.05 -5.40
CA THR A 169 9.29 -24.52 -6.28
C THR A 169 9.27 -22.99 -6.30
N LEU A 170 9.37 -22.41 -7.50
CA LEU A 170 9.33 -20.97 -7.72
C LEU A 170 7.88 -20.46 -7.72
N ASP A 171 7.47 -19.76 -6.65
CA ASP A 171 6.19 -19.03 -6.62
C ASP A 171 6.30 -17.74 -7.46
N ILE A 172 5.90 -17.85 -8.73
CA ILE A 172 5.90 -16.74 -9.71
C ILE A 172 5.16 -15.51 -9.15
N THR A 173 4.10 -15.70 -8.36
CA THR A 173 3.30 -14.58 -7.84
C THR A 173 4.05 -13.74 -6.81
N ARG A 174 5.01 -14.35 -6.10
CA ARG A 174 5.87 -13.68 -5.12
C ARG A 174 7.14 -13.13 -5.76
N VAL A 175 7.71 -13.84 -6.75
CA VAL A 175 8.94 -13.42 -7.46
C VAL A 175 8.71 -12.19 -8.35
N ILE A 176 7.49 -11.92 -8.81
CA ILE A 176 7.21 -10.69 -9.57
C ILE A 176 7.22 -9.43 -8.66
N ASN A 177 6.95 -9.60 -7.36
CA ASN A 177 6.90 -8.48 -6.42
C ASN A 177 8.32 -8.15 -5.94
N THR A 178 8.86 -7.04 -6.45
CA THR A 178 10.25 -6.60 -6.19
C THR A 178 10.32 -5.27 -5.45
N PHE A 179 9.18 -4.70 -5.05
CA PHE A 179 9.17 -3.43 -4.33
C PHE A 179 9.86 -3.52 -2.97
N GLU A 180 9.84 -4.67 -2.30
CA GLU A 180 10.52 -4.88 -1.02
C GLU A 180 12.04 -4.75 -1.18
N LEU A 181 12.60 -5.28 -2.29
CA LEU A 181 14.01 -5.07 -2.64
C LEU A 181 14.31 -3.59 -2.88
N SER A 182 13.40 -2.89 -3.55
CA SER A 182 13.53 -1.45 -3.81
C SER A 182 13.52 -0.64 -2.51
N TYR A 183 12.70 -1.04 -1.54
CA TYR A 183 12.65 -0.40 -0.22
C TYR A 183 13.91 -0.72 0.58
N GLY A 184 14.35 -1.98 0.59
CA GLY A 184 15.61 -2.40 1.17
C GLY A 184 16.79 -1.62 0.60
N TYR A 185 16.76 -1.32 -0.70
CA TYR A 185 17.80 -0.57 -1.38
C TYR A 185 17.86 0.86 -0.84
N PHE A 186 16.73 1.57 -0.84
CA PHE A 186 16.67 2.94 -0.37
C PHE A 186 17.02 3.06 1.12
N LEU A 187 16.48 2.19 1.98
CA LEU A 187 16.77 2.27 3.40
C LEU A 187 18.25 1.97 3.71
N THR A 188 18.90 1.10 2.91
CA THR A 188 20.35 0.84 3.01
C THR A 188 21.17 2.06 2.59
N VAL A 189 20.82 2.70 1.47
CA VAL A 189 21.52 3.90 0.97
C VAL A 189 21.41 5.08 1.93
N PHE A 190 20.23 5.29 2.52
CA PHE A 190 19.95 6.45 3.38
C PHE A 190 20.12 6.15 4.87
N HIS A 191 20.46 4.92 5.24
CA HIS A 191 20.61 4.46 6.63
C HIS A 191 19.40 4.76 7.52
N ILE A 192 18.19 4.58 6.99
CA ILE A 192 16.93 4.75 7.74
C ILE A 192 16.52 3.39 8.28
N LYS A 193 16.22 3.29 9.58
CA LYS A 193 15.73 2.06 10.20
C LYS A 193 14.48 1.53 9.47
N ALA A 194 14.41 0.22 9.21
CA ALA A 194 13.36 -0.37 8.36
C ALA A 194 11.94 -0.07 8.86
N THR A 195 11.69 -0.25 10.16
CA THR A 195 10.41 0.08 10.80
C THR A 195 10.05 1.54 10.60
N PHE A 196 10.95 2.50 10.86
CA PHE A 196 10.71 3.93 10.62
C PHE A 196 10.52 4.26 9.14
N PHE A 197 11.33 3.68 8.25
CA PHE A 197 11.28 3.89 6.81
C PHE A 197 9.91 3.49 6.26
N CYS A 198 9.47 2.26 6.56
CA CYS A 198 8.18 1.76 6.12
C CYS A 198 7.05 2.56 6.78
N ARG A 199 7.06 2.66 8.11
CA ARG A 199 5.92 3.17 8.88
C ARG A 199 5.69 4.67 8.77
N ILE A 200 6.74 5.46 8.58
CA ILE A 200 6.64 6.93 8.47
C ILE A 200 7.01 7.39 7.07
N THR A 201 8.22 7.05 6.62
CA THR A 201 8.78 7.62 5.39
C THR A 201 7.97 7.23 4.15
N MET A 202 7.66 5.94 3.97
CA MET A 202 6.89 5.50 2.80
C MET A 202 5.39 5.77 2.96
N MET A 203 4.88 5.78 4.18
CA MET A 203 3.50 6.20 4.47
C MET A 203 3.23 7.65 4.04
N MET A 204 4.04 8.61 4.50
CA MET A 204 3.93 10.03 4.10
C MET A 204 4.08 10.20 2.59
N HIS A 205 5.03 9.49 1.98
CA HIS A 205 5.22 9.45 0.54
C HIS A 205 3.96 9.00 -0.20
N ASN A 206 3.28 7.96 0.30
CA ASN A 206 2.08 7.44 -0.33
C ASN A 206 0.89 8.38 -0.21
N TYR A 207 0.72 9.10 0.91
CA TYR A 207 -0.30 10.16 1.01
C TYR A 207 -0.02 11.32 0.05
N PHE A 208 1.26 11.66 -0.14
CA PHE A 208 1.65 12.63 -1.15
C PHE A 208 1.23 12.17 -2.57
N PHE A 209 1.57 10.95 -2.98
CA PHE A 209 1.20 10.44 -4.31
C PHE A 209 -0.31 10.25 -4.47
N PHE A 210 -1.01 9.82 -3.43
CA PHE A 210 -2.46 9.73 -3.40
C PHE A 210 -3.09 11.09 -3.73
N THR A 211 -2.78 12.12 -2.95
CA THR A 211 -3.34 13.46 -3.18
C THR A 211 -2.93 14.02 -4.53
N LEU A 212 -1.69 13.80 -4.97
CA LEU A 212 -1.17 14.26 -6.27
C LEU A 212 -1.94 13.64 -7.44
N ILE A 213 -2.15 12.32 -7.45
CA ILE A 213 -2.80 11.58 -8.54
C ILE A 213 -4.30 11.91 -8.60
N TYR A 214 -5.01 11.85 -7.47
CA TYR A 214 -6.45 12.10 -7.43
C TYR A 214 -6.80 13.53 -7.81
N ARG A 215 -6.01 14.50 -7.31
CA ARG A 215 -6.13 15.90 -7.72
C ARG A 215 -5.87 16.06 -9.21
N SER A 216 -4.83 15.43 -9.76
CA SER A 216 -4.48 15.51 -11.19
C SER A 216 -5.58 14.93 -12.08
N LEU A 217 -6.23 13.85 -11.63
CA LEU A 217 -7.40 13.29 -12.30
C LEU A 217 -8.60 14.24 -12.23
N ALA A 218 -8.87 14.85 -11.07
CA ALA A 218 -9.93 15.84 -10.90
C ALA A 218 -9.74 17.08 -11.79
N GLU A 219 -8.49 17.48 -12.06
CA GLU A 219 -8.17 18.61 -12.96
C GLU A 219 -8.67 18.39 -14.39
N LEU A 220 -8.80 17.14 -14.86
CA LEU A 220 -9.36 16.84 -16.18
C LEU A 220 -10.82 17.29 -16.29
N PHE A 221 -11.59 17.18 -15.20
CA PHE A 221 -13.02 17.49 -15.16
C PHE A 221 -13.28 18.96 -14.79
N LEU A 222 -12.58 19.47 -13.77
CA LEU A 222 -12.82 20.81 -13.21
C LEU A 222 -12.18 21.93 -14.03
N LYS A 223 -11.12 21.62 -14.79
CA LYS A 223 -10.30 22.56 -15.59
C LYS A 223 -9.78 23.76 -14.80
N ASN A 224 -9.66 23.64 -13.48
CA ASN A 224 -9.18 24.68 -12.59
C ASN A 224 -8.34 24.03 -11.48
N LYS A 225 -7.04 24.37 -11.47
CA LYS A 225 -6.06 23.84 -10.50
C LYS A 225 -6.36 24.21 -9.05
N TYR A 226 -6.99 25.36 -8.83
CA TYR A 226 -7.37 25.79 -7.49
C TYR A 226 -8.57 24.98 -6.97
N LEU A 227 -9.54 24.69 -7.84
CA LEU A 227 -10.74 23.92 -7.46
C LEU A 227 -10.48 22.41 -7.34
N SER A 228 -9.48 21.88 -8.06
CA SER A 228 -9.22 20.43 -8.10
C SER A 228 -8.79 19.83 -6.77
N GLN A 229 -8.13 20.61 -5.90
CA GLN A 229 -7.75 20.13 -4.56
C GLN A 229 -8.97 19.80 -3.70
N TYR A 230 -10.10 20.49 -3.91
CA TYR A 230 -11.32 20.25 -3.12
C TYR A 230 -12.03 18.95 -3.49
N ALA A 231 -11.66 18.30 -4.61
CA ALA A 231 -12.14 16.96 -4.91
C ALA A 231 -11.63 15.91 -3.92
N ILE A 232 -10.59 16.24 -3.13
CA ILE A 232 -10.04 15.36 -2.08
C ILE A 232 -10.84 15.44 -0.78
N VAL A 233 -11.66 16.48 -0.57
CA VAL A 233 -12.34 16.73 0.72
C VAL A 233 -13.18 15.54 1.23
N PRO A 234 -13.93 14.79 0.39
CA PRO A 234 -14.67 13.63 0.89
C PRO A 234 -13.79 12.55 1.53
N PHE A 235 -12.53 12.42 1.11
CA PHE A 235 -11.61 11.43 1.67
C PHE A 235 -11.23 11.71 3.13
N PHE A 236 -11.46 12.93 3.65
CA PHE A 236 -11.24 13.21 5.08
C PHE A 236 -12.21 12.44 5.99
N LEU A 237 -13.36 11.96 5.47
CA LEU A 237 -14.28 11.09 6.24
C LEU A 237 -13.58 9.86 6.79
N PHE A 238 -12.54 9.41 6.09
CA PHE A 238 -11.82 8.24 6.47
C PHE A 238 -10.76 8.49 7.58
N LEU A 239 -10.64 9.70 8.14
CA LEU A 239 -9.99 9.87 9.46
C LEU A 239 -10.72 9.09 10.56
N ILE A 240 -12.00 8.78 10.35
CA ILE A 240 -12.78 7.95 11.26
C ILE A 240 -12.38 6.48 11.04
N PRO A 241 -12.07 5.71 12.10
CA PRO A 241 -11.67 4.31 11.99
C PRO A 241 -12.71 3.47 11.24
N LEU A 242 -12.23 2.56 10.39
CA LEU A 242 -13.10 1.72 9.56
C LEU A 242 -14.07 0.90 10.42
N GLY A 243 -13.61 0.33 11.54
CA GLY A 243 -14.46 -0.49 12.40
C GLY A 243 -15.73 0.24 12.86
N TYR A 244 -15.58 1.54 13.16
CA TYR A 244 -16.71 2.40 13.47
C TYR A 244 -17.56 2.72 12.23
N LEU A 245 -16.95 3.10 11.10
CA LEU A 245 -17.70 3.38 9.86
C LEU A 245 -18.52 2.17 9.36
N GLN A 246 -18.03 0.97 9.63
CA GLN A 246 -18.57 -0.29 9.18
C GLN A 246 -19.68 -0.81 10.11
N ASN A 247 -19.48 -0.76 11.43
CA ASN A 247 -20.41 -1.37 12.40
C ASN A 247 -20.97 -0.36 13.42
N GLY A 248 -20.18 0.64 13.82
CA GLY A 248 -20.55 1.60 14.86
C GLY A 248 -21.40 2.78 14.38
N PHE A 249 -21.45 3.05 13.07
CA PHE A 249 -22.21 4.18 12.54
C PHE A 249 -23.73 3.97 12.76
N PRO A 250 -24.45 4.94 13.36
CA PRO A 250 -25.82 4.74 13.85
C PRO A 250 -26.84 4.59 12.71
N ILE A 251 -26.56 5.19 11.55
CA ILE A 251 -27.44 5.11 10.38
C ILE A 251 -26.93 3.99 9.48
N GLU A 252 -27.57 2.82 9.53
CA GLU A 252 -27.12 1.63 8.80
C GLU A 252 -26.93 1.87 7.31
N SER A 253 -27.82 2.64 6.68
CA SER A 253 -27.75 2.94 5.25
C SER A 253 -26.57 3.84 4.84
N LEU A 254 -25.87 4.44 5.81
CA LEU A 254 -24.69 5.29 5.62
C LEU A 254 -23.40 4.61 6.07
N ARG A 255 -23.46 3.36 6.54
CA ARG A 255 -22.27 2.57 6.88
C ARG A 255 -21.40 2.40 5.65
N ILE A 256 -20.09 2.51 5.84
CA ILE A 256 -19.10 2.25 4.81
C ILE A 256 -18.37 0.97 5.20
N ALA A 257 -18.63 -0.08 4.44
CA ALA A 257 -18.00 -1.37 4.59
C ALA A 257 -17.11 -1.58 3.39
N SER A 258 -15.81 -1.63 3.62
CA SER A 258 -14.90 -1.93 2.54
C SER A 258 -13.66 -2.65 3.03
N TYR A 259 -13.31 -3.66 2.26
CA TYR A 259 -12.23 -4.58 2.58
C TYR A 259 -10.89 -3.86 2.58
N ASP A 260 -10.18 -4.01 3.70
CA ASP A 260 -8.93 -3.30 4.00
C ASP A 260 -9.08 -1.76 3.93
N LEU A 261 -10.30 -1.18 3.86
CA LEU A 261 -10.47 0.23 3.48
C LEU A 261 -10.02 1.17 4.58
N TRP A 262 -9.10 2.05 4.21
CA TRP A 262 -8.43 2.99 5.09
C TRP A 262 -7.55 2.36 6.19
N GLN A 263 -6.52 1.62 5.77
CA GLN A 263 -5.30 1.47 6.57
C GLN A 263 -4.45 2.76 6.51
N PHE A 264 -4.96 3.91 6.95
CA PHE A 264 -4.08 5.05 7.31
C PHE A 264 -3.50 4.83 8.69
N GLN A 265 -2.94 3.65 8.77
CA GLN A 265 -1.99 3.18 9.71
C GLN A 265 -0.75 2.97 8.86
N THR A 266 0.33 2.63 9.51
CA THR A 266 1.62 2.57 8.86
C THR A 266 1.64 1.66 7.63
N ALA A 267 0.77 0.64 7.54
CA ALA A 267 0.53 -0.28 6.41
C ALA A 267 0.22 0.32 5.01
N SER A 268 0.01 1.64 4.87
CA SER A 268 -0.22 2.26 3.54
C SER A 268 0.94 2.08 2.54
N PHE A 269 2.11 1.62 2.99
CA PHE A 269 3.28 1.31 2.15
C PHE A 269 3.26 -0.05 1.47
N TYR A 270 2.36 -0.98 1.84
CA TYR A 270 2.35 -2.31 1.22
C TYR A 270 2.05 -2.21 -0.28
N GLY A 271 2.72 -3.05 -1.07
CA GLY A 271 2.53 -3.06 -2.52
C GLY A 271 1.08 -3.28 -2.95
N GLY A 272 0.34 -4.16 -2.25
CA GLY A 272 -1.11 -4.33 -2.47
C GLY A 272 -1.93 -3.08 -2.17
N SER A 273 -1.56 -2.32 -1.13
CA SER A 273 -2.22 -1.05 -0.79
C SER A 273 -1.91 0.05 -1.81
N VAL A 274 -0.66 0.17 -2.25
CA VAL A 274 -0.24 1.10 -3.31
C VAL A 274 -1.02 0.84 -4.60
N VAL A 275 -1.07 -0.41 -5.05
CA VAL A 275 -1.83 -0.82 -6.24
C VAL A 275 -3.30 -0.46 -6.06
N ARG A 276 -3.93 -0.86 -4.96
CA ARG A 276 -5.34 -0.61 -4.71
C ARG A 276 -5.69 0.89 -4.70
N MET A 277 -4.88 1.73 -4.08
CA MET A 277 -5.17 3.15 -3.94
C MET A 277 -4.85 3.95 -5.21
N LEU A 278 -3.77 3.62 -5.92
CA LEU A 278 -3.19 4.47 -6.96
C LEU A 278 -3.39 3.95 -8.39
N SER A 279 -3.57 2.64 -8.61
CA SER A 279 -3.56 2.06 -9.96
C SER A 279 -4.67 2.58 -10.85
N LEU A 280 -5.93 2.46 -10.42
CA LEU A 280 -7.08 2.86 -11.20
C LEU A 280 -7.06 4.35 -11.61
N PRO A 281 -6.85 5.32 -10.70
CA PRO A 281 -6.78 6.73 -11.09
C PRO A 281 -5.54 7.06 -11.94
N THR A 282 -4.41 6.35 -11.75
CA THR A 282 -3.19 6.52 -12.58
C THR A 282 -3.42 6.01 -14.00
N LEU A 283 -3.94 4.79 -14.15
CA LEU A 283 -4.31 4.23 -15.45
C LEU A 283 -5.29 5.14 -16.17
N ALA A 284 -6.29 5.67 -15.46
CA ALA A 284 -7.26 6.60 -16.01
C ALA A 284 -6.59 7.89 -16.53
N LEU A 285 -5.73 8.52 -15.72
CA LEU A 285 -5.04 9.76 -16.06
C LEU A 285 -4.22 9.65 -17.36
N PHE A 286 -3.47 8.56 -17.52
CA PHE A 286 -2.59 8.36 -18.69
C PHE A 286 -3.28 7.68 -19.87
N SER A 287 -4.41 6.99 -19.66
CA SER A 287 -5.23 6.46 -20.76
C SER A 287 -6.14 7.52 -21.38
N PHE A 288 -6.41 8.64 -20.70
CA PHE A 288 -7.29 9.70 -21.20
C PHE A 288 -6.94 10.18 -22.63
N PRO A 289 -5.67 10.48 -22.98
CA PRO A 289 -5.34 10.89 -24.35
C PRO A 289 -5.53 9.77 -25.40
N LEU A 290 -5.44 8.50 -24.98
CA LEU A 290 -5.53 7.33 -25.86
C LEU A 290 -6.95 7.04 -26.35
N ILE A 291 -7.96 7.57 -25.65
CA ILE A 291 -9.36 7.51 -26.11
C ILE A 291 -9.48 8.17 -27.48
N LYS A 292 -8.99 9.41 -27.61
CA LYS A 292 -9.01 10.14 -28.88
C LYS A 292 -8.12 9.50 -29.93
N LYS A 293 -6.85 9.21 -29.60
CA LYS A 293 -5.88 8.64 -30.56
C LYS A 293 -4.88 7.75 -29.84
N ILE A 294 -4.74 6.51 -30.32
CA ILE A 294 -3.69 5.61 -29.83
C ILE A 294 -2.36 6.04 -30.46
N GLU A 295 -1.37 6.27 -29.61
CA GLU A 295 0.00 6.58 -30.01
C GLU A 295 0.94 5.57 -29.36
N LEU A 296 1.79 4.91 -30.15
CA LEU A 296 2.67 3.84 -29.68
C LEU A 296 3.54 4.28 -28.48
N LYS A 297 4.11 5.49 -28.51
CA LYS A 297 4.93 6.03 -27.42
C LYS A 297 4.18 6.13 -26.09
N LYS A 298 2.89 6.46 -26.14
CA LYS A 298 2.02 6.55 -24.96
C LYS A 298 1.62 5.18 -24.44
N VAL A 299 1.44 4.20 -25.33
CA VAL A 299 1.20 2.78 -24.99
C VAL A 299 2.43 2.16 -24.33
N ILE A 300 3.64 2.42 -24.85
CA ILE A 300 4.90 1.95 -24.24
C ILE A 300 5.03 2.45 -22.80
N LEU A 301 4.80 3.76 -22.57
CA LEU A 301 4.83 4.29 -21.21
C LEU A 301 3.72 3.73 -20.31
N LEU A 302 2.54 3.45 -20.85
CA LEU A 302 1.49 2.79 -20.08
C LEU A 302 1.90 1.35 -19.70
N GLY A 303 2.58 0.63 -20.60
CA GLY A 303 3.16 -0.69 -20.31
C GLY A 303 4.21 -0.63 -19.19
N MET A 304 5.07 0.38 -19.20
CA MET A 304 6.03 0.64 -18.12
C MET A 304 5.32 0.90 -16.77
N LEU A 305 4.25 1.71 -16.77
CA LEU A 305 3.42 1.93 -15.58
C LEU A 305 2.80 0.63 -15.07
N CYS A 306 2.27 -0.20 -15.97
CA CYS A 306 1.70 -1.51 -15.63
C CYS A 306 2.73 -2.45 -14.99
N LEU A 307 3.93 -2.54 -15.56
CA LEU A 307 5.02 -3.36 -15.00
C LEU A 307 5.46 -2.84 -13.63
N SER A 308 5.51 -1.52 -13.44
CA SER A 308 5.79 -0.96 -12.12
C SER A 308 4.70 -1.32 -11.10
N PHE A 309 3.41 -1.26 -11.44
CA PHE A 309 2.37 -1.74 -10.52
C PHE A 309 2.45 -3.24 -10.23
N LEU A 310 2.81 -4.07 -11.22
CA LEU A 310 3.06 -5.49 -10.99
C LEU A 310 4.22 -5.72 -10.01
N SER A 311 5.27 -4.90 -10.08
CA SER A 311 6.39 -4.96 -9.11
C SER A 311 5.98 -4.67 -7.68
N PHE A 312 4.90 -3.90 -7.48
CA PHE A 312 4.30 -3.69 -6.16
C PHE A 312 3.42 -4.87 -5.76
N SER A 313 2.51 -5.29 -6.63
CA SER A 313 1.66 -6.45 -6.34
C SER A 313 0.96 -6.99 -7.59
N THR A 314 0.93 -8.32 -7.68
CA THR A 314 0.19 -9.08 -8.70
C THR A 314 -1.32 -8.86 -8.68
N ILE A 315 -1.91 -8.31 -7.60
CA ILE A 315 -3.34 -7.94 -7.58
C ILE A 315 -3.69 -6.94 -8.69
N PHE A 316 -2.69 -6.21 -9.20
CA PHE A 316 -2.86 -5.26 -10.30
C PHE A 316 -3.42 -5.93 -11.56
N VAL A 317 -3.16 -7.22 -11.79
CA VAL A 317 -3.61 -7.94 -13.00
C VAL A 317 -5.13 -7.84 -13.16
N GLN A 318 -5.88 -8.07 -12.08
CA GLN A 318 -7.34 -7.94 -12.10
C GLN A 318 -7.77 -6.52 -12.46
N ILE A 319 -7.21 -5.51 -11.78
CA ILE A 319 -7.52 -4.10 -12.04
C ILE A 319 -7.24 -3.75 -13.51
N PHE A 320 -6.10 -4.19 -14.04
CA PHE A 320 -5.71 -3.95 -15.42
C PHE A 320 -6.68 -4.56 -16.42
N ILE A 321 -7.05 -5.84 -16.27
CA ILE A 321 -7.98 -6.54 -17.17
C ILE A 321 -9.34 -5.84 -17.19
N LEU A 322 -9.90 -5.55 -16.00
CA LEU A 322 -11.21 -4.93 -15.89
C LEU A 322 -11.19 -3.48 -16.41
N PHE A 323 -10.14 -2.71 -16.10
CA PHE A 323 -9.97 -1.36 -16.62
C PHE A 323 -9.80 -1.35 -18.15
N LEU A 324 -9.09 -2.33 -18.71
CA LEU A 324 -8.91 -2.48 -20.15
C LEU A 324 -10.27 -2.70 -20.85
N VAL A 325 -11.12 -3.56 -20.32
CA VAL A 325 -12.49 -3.76 -20.85
C VAL A 325 -13.26 -2.43 -20.82
N ALA A 326 -13.25 -1.74 -19.68
CA ALA A 326 -13.99 -0.49 -19.51
C ALA A 326 -13.49 0.66 -20.41
N ILE A 327 -12.17 0.79 -20.60
CA ILE A 327 -11.58 1.83 -21.45
C ILE A 327 -11.80 1.53 -22.93
N LEU A 328 -11.82 0.26 -23.34
CA LEU A 328 -12.16 -0.13 -24.72
C LEU A 328 -13.61 0.18 -25.04
N ILE A 329 -14.56 -0.18 -24.15
CA ILE A 329 -15.99 0.20 -24.30
C ILE A 329 -16.12 1.73 -24.45
N SER A 330 -15.42 2.48 -23.60
CA SER A 330 -15.40 3.95 -23.64
C SER A 330 -14.84 4.51 -24.94
N LYS A 331 -13.74 3.92 -25.43
CA LYS A 331 -13.10 4.31 -26.69
C LYS A 331 -14.01 4.05 -27.88
N PHE A 332 -14.55 2.85 -28.03
CA PHE A 332 -15.41 2.54 -29.16
C PHE A 332 -16.70 3.36 -29.13
N THR A 333 -17.26 3.61 -27.95
CA THR A 333 -18.39 4.54 -27.79
C THR A 333 -18.04 5.95 -28.28
N PHE A 334 -16.86 6.47 -27.91
CA PHE A 334 -16.38 7.77 -28.40
C PHE A 334 -16.23 7.78 -29.93
N MET A 335 -15.62 6.74 -30.51
CA MET A 335 -15.37 6.66 -31.94
C MET A 335 -16.67 6.50 -32.75
N VAL A 336 -17.67 5.76 -32.24
CA VAL A 336 -19.02 5.71 -32.82
C VAL A 336 -19.65 7.09 -32.82
N PHE A 337 -19.64 7.80 -31.68
CA PHE A 337 -20.19 9.16 -31.57
C PHE A 337 -19.53 10.13 -32.57
N VAL A 338 -18.20 10.12 -32.67
CA VAL A 338 -17.46 10.95 -33.64
C VAL A 338 -17.82 10.58 -35.08
N SER A 339 -17.86 9.30 -35.41
CA SER A 339 -18.16 8.83 -36.78
C SER A 339 -19.59 9.20 -37.22
N ILE A 340 -20.56 9.12 -36.30
CA ILE A 340 -21.94 9.57 -36.54
C ILE A 340 -21.96 11.07 -36.85
N ARG A 341 -21.26 11.87 -36.03
CA ARG A 341 -21.19 13.33 -36.22
C ARG A 341 -20.52 13.71 -37.54
N GLU A 342 -19.51 12.97 -37.96
CA GLU A 342 -18.81 13.12 -39.25
C GLU A 342 -19.58 12.50 -40.43
N LYS A 343 -20.76 11.90 -40.19
CA LYS A 343 -21.60 11.21 -41.19
C LYS A 343 -20.86 10.08 -41.92
N ASN A 344 -19.84 9.48 -41.30
CA ASN A 344 -19.06 8.40 -41.90
C ASN A 344 -19.66 7.03 -41.57
N LYS A 345 -20.53 6.52 -42.46
CA LYS A 345 -21.27 5.27 -42.27
C LYS A 345 -20.34 4.05 -42.09
N LYS A 346 -19.24 3.98 -42.86
CA LYS A 346 -18.29 2.86 -42.82
C LYS A 346 -17.64 2.72 -41.44
N PHE A 347 -17.09 3.82 -40.91
CA PHE A 347 -16.47 3.80 -39.58
C PHE A 347 -17.47 3.68 -38.45
N THR A 348 -18.68 4.23 -38.61
CA THR A 348 -19.77 4.02 -37.65
C THR A 348 -20.11 2.53 -37.52
N LEU A 349 -20.26 1.82 -38.63
CA LEU A 349 -20.51 0.37 -38.63
C LEU A 349 -19.34 -0.40 -38.00
N LEU A 350 -18.10 -0.11 -38.41
CA LEU A 350 -16.91 -0.78 -37.88
C LEU A 350 -16.81 -0.65 -36.35
N TYR A 351 -16.89 0.57 -35.83
CA TYR A 351 -16.75 0.79 -34.38
C TYR A 351 -17.95 0.27 -33.59
N SER A 352 -19.14 0.22 -34.18
CA SER A 352 -20.31 -0.41 -33.56
C SER A 352 -20.12 -1.93 -33.45
N ILE A 353 -19.59 -2.57 -34.49
CA ILE A 353 -19.23 -4.00 -34.46
C ILE A 353 -18.19 -4.25 -33.37
N CYS A 354 -17.10 -3.47 -33.31
CA CYS A 354 -16.09 -3.62 -32.26
C CYS A 354 -16.68 -3.49 -30.84
N LEU A 355 -17.59 -2.52 -30.63
CA LEU A 355 -18.27 -2.34 -29.35
C LEU A 355 -19.14 -3.55 -29.01
N ILE A 356 -19.95 -4.03 -29.96
CA ILE A 356 -20.79 -5.22 -29.78
C ILE A 356 -19.94 -6.45 -29.49
N THR A 357 -18.83 -6.65 -30.21
CA THR A 357 -17.91 -7.77 -29.98
C THR A 357 -17.38 -7.76 -28.55
N ILE A 358 -16.96 -6.62 -28.01
CA ILE A 358 -16.47 -6.54 -26.63
C ILE A 358 -17.58 -6.83 -25.63
N ILE A 359 -18.79 -6.35 -25.86
CA ILE A 359 -19.94 -6.64 -25.00
C ILE A 359 -20.25 -8.14 -25.03
N ILE A 360 -20.27 -8.77 -26.21
CA ILE A 360 -20.46 -10.23 -26.35
C ILE A 360 -19.36 -10.99 -25.62
N LEU A 361 -18.09 -10.63 -25.80
CA LEU A 361 -16.97 -11.26 -25.09
C LEU A 361 -17.12 -11.13 -23.57
N LEU A 362 -17.55 -9.97 -23.08
CA LEU A 362 -17.83 -9.76 -21.67
C LEU A 362 -18.95 -10.68 -21.19
N PHE A 363 -20.06 -10.82 -21.93
CA PHE A 363 -21.13 -11.77 -21.58
C PHE A 363 -20.68 -13.24 -21.64
N LEU A 364 -19.82 -13.61 -22.59
CA LEU A 364 -19.27 -14.96 -22.70
C LEU A 364 -18.41 -15.35 -21.48
N THR A 365 -17.89 -14.40 -20.71
CA THR A 365 -17.15 -14.72 -19.48
C THR A 365 -17.99 -15.44 -18.43
N ARG A 366 -19.33 -15.36 -18.51
CA ARG A 366 -20.26 -16.14 -17.68
C ARG A 366 -20.15 -17.64 -17.88
N LEU A 367 -19.57 -18.08 -19.01
CA LEU A 367 -19.43 -19.49 -19.37
C LEU A 367 -18.06 -20.06 -18.98
N LEU A 368 -17.22 -19.29 -18.25
CA LEU A 368 -15.88 -19.72 -17.86
C LEU A 368 -15.92 -20.89 -16.86
N ASP A 369 -16.97 -21.00 -16.06
CA ASP A 369 -17.22 -22.11 -15.13
C ASP A 369 -17.54 -23.44 -15.83
N HIS A 370 -17.96 -23.41 -17.09
CA HIS A 370 -18.15 -24.60 -17.92
C HIS A 370 -16.85 -25.14 -18.54
N ILE A 371 -15.73 -24.41 -18.40
CA ILE A 371 -14.43 -24.86 -18.92
C ILE A 371 -13.73 -25.69 -17.83
N PRO A 372 -13.48 -27.01 -18.04
CA PRO A 372 -12.97 -27.90 -17.00
C PRO A 372 -11.63 -27.48 -16.40
N VAL A 373 -10.76 -26.85 -17.21
CA VAL A 373 -9.44 -26.35 -16.77
C VAL A 373 -9.58 -25.17 -15.80
N ILE A 374 -10.65 -24.40 -15.90
CA ILE A 374 -10.91 -23.22 -15.06
C ILE A 374 -11.67 -23.61 -13.79
N ASN A 375 -12.69 -24.45 -13.91
CA ASN A 375 -13.54 -24.89 -12.79
C ASN A 375 -12.86 -25.97 -11.92
N ASN A 376 -11.76 -25.58 -11.31
CA ASN A 376 -11.03 -26.37 -10.32
C ASN A 376 -11.52 -26.05 -8.89
N VAL A 377 -10.93 -26.73 -7.89
CA VAL A 377 -11.27 -26.56 -6.47
C VAL A 377 -11.10 -25.11 -6.03
N SER A 378 -9.95 -24.50 -6.33
CA SER A 378 -9.64 -23.12 -5.94
C SER A 378 -10.63 -22.10 -6.54
N PHE A 379 -11.08 -22.32 -7.78
CA PHE A 379 -12.12 -21.48 -8.40
C PHE A 379 -13.44 -21.55 -7.64
N ARG A 380 -13.89 -22.76 -7.27
CA ARG A 380 -15.12 -22.95 -6.49
C ARG A 380 -15.01 -22.34 -5.10
N GLU A 381 -13.90 -22.59 -4.40
CA GLU A 381 -13.61 -22.00 -3.09
C GLU A 381 -13.60 -20.46 -3.13
N CYS A 382 -13.04 -19.86 -4.19
CA CYS A 382 -13.06 -18.41 -4.39
C CYS A 382 -14.50 -17.88 -4.48
N ILE A 383 -15.34 -18.53 -5.29
CA ILE A 383 -16.76 -18.15 -5.46
C ILE A 383 -17.54 -18.34 -4.16
N GLU A 384 -17.39 -19.50 -3.50
CA GLU A 384 -18.07 -19.84 -2.25
C GLU A 384 -17.67 -18.90 -1.11
N GLY A 385 -16.37 -18.64 -0.95
CA GLY A 385 -15.84 -17.71 0.05
C GLY A 385 -16.31 -16.26 -0.15
N PHE A 386 -16.71 -15.89 -1.37
CA PHE A 386 -17.19 -14.56 -1.68
C PHE A 386 -18.68 -14.35 -1.35
N GLN A 387 -19.51 -15.41 -1.30
CA GLN A 387 -20.95 -15.30 -1.03
C GLN A 387 -21.27 -14.71 0.37
N PRO A 388 -20.61 -15.11 1.46
CA PRO A 388 -20.77 -14.47 2.77
C PRO A 388 -20.42 -12.98 2.74
N TYR A 389 -19.36 -12.60 2.02
CA TYR A 389 -18.98 -11.18 1.90
C TYR A 389 -20.06 -10.35 1.19
N ILE A 390 -20.69 -10.90 0.15
CA ILE A 390 -21.78 -10.22 -0.55
C ILE A 390 -22.95 -9.95 0.39
N SER A 391 -23.39 -10.97 1.12
CA SER A 391 -24.59 -10.90 1.97
C SER A 391 -24.40 -9.99 3.20
N VAL A 392 -23.22 -10.01 3.82
CA VAL A 392 -22.97 -9.27 5.06
C VAL A 392 -22.51 -7.83 4.81
N TRP A 393 -21.57 -7.63 3.88
CA TRP A 393 -20.87 -6.36 3.73
C TRP A 393 -21.29 -5.60 2.48
N TYR A 394 -21.31 -6.28 1.33
CA TYR A 394 -21.47 -5.62 0.04
C TYR A 394 -22.83 -4.92 -0.14
N GLN A 395 -23.91 -5.55 0.34
CA GLN A 395 -25.26 -4.99 0.23
C GLN A 395 -25.49 -3.78 1.13
N ASN A 396 -24.72 -3.67 2.21
CA ASN A 396 -24.86 -2.65 3.24
C ASN A 396 -23.89 -1.47 3.05
N ASP A 397 -22.89 -1.58 2.17
CA ASP A 397 -21.94 -0.50 1.90
C ASP A 397 -22.59 0.68 1.15
N PHE A 398 -22.52 1.87 1.75
CA PHE A 398 -23.06 3.11 1.18
C PHE A 398 -22.46 3.46 -0.19
N LEU A 399 -21.14 3.30 -0.36
CA LEU A 399 -20.45 3.71 -1.58
C LEU A 399 -20.81 2.82 -2.77
N ILE A 400 -20.99 1.52 -2.55
CA ILE A 400 -21.47 0.58 -3.55
C ILE A 400 -22.96 0.75 -3.79
N LYS A 401 -23.78 0.93 -2.76
CA LYS A 401 -25.23 1.02 -2.91
C LYS A 401 -25.65 2.29 -3.66
N TYR A 402 -25.06 3.44 -3.30
CA TYR A 402 -25.45 4.75 -3.80
C TYR A 402 -24.41 5.43 -4.71
N GLY A 403 -23.29 4.77 -5.02
CA GLY A 403 -22.23 5.30 -5.89
C GLY A 403 -22.68 5.63 -7.32
N PHE A 404 -23.84 5.13 -7.76
CA PHE A 404 -24.42 5.48 -9.05
C PHE A 404 -24.89 6.95 -9.10
N VAL A 405 -25.24 7.56 -7.96
CA VAL A 405 -25.74 8.94 -7.87
C VAL A 405 -24.72 9.96 -8.38
N PRO A 406 -23.47 10.03 -7.85
CA PRO A 406 -22.47 10.94 -8.38
C PRO A 406 -22.13 10.63 -9.85
N CYS A 407 -22.19 9.36 -10.27
CA CYS A 407 -21.99 8.97 -11.66
C CYS A 407 -23.04 9.57 -12.61
N ILE A 408 -24.33 9.48 -12.27
CA ILE A 408 -25.41 10.07 -13.06
C ILE A 408 -25.24 11.60 -13.14
N ILE A 409 -24.99 12.25 -12.00
CA ILE A 409 -24.82 13.71 -11.95
C ILE A 409 -23.67 14.16 -12.86
N LEU A 410 -22.52 13.47 -12.83
CA LEU A 410 -21.38 13.81 -13.67
C LEU A 410 -21.64 13.60 -15.15
N LEU A 411 -22.35 12.54 -15.55
CA LEU A 411 -22.73 12.31 -16.95
C LEU A 411 -23.53 13.49 -17.53
N PHE A 412 -24.43 14.08 -16.74
CA PHE A 412 -25.22 15.24 -17.14
C PHE A 412 -24.42 16.55 -17.13
N ILE A 413 -23.56 16.77 -16.13
CA ILE A 413 -22.79 18.02 -16.02
C ILE A 413 -21.66 18.07 -17.06
N VAL A 414 -21.01 16.95 -17.36
CA VAL A 414 -19.90 16.89 -18.32
C VAL A 414 -20.43 16.97 -19.75
N LYS A 415 -20.33 18.16 -20.36
CA LYS A 415 -20.78 18.42 -21.74
C LYS A 415 -19.80 17.99 -22.83
N ASN A 416 -18.52 17.89 -22.51
CA ASN A 416 -17.50 17.54 -23.50
C ASN A 416 -17.56 16.04 -23.80
N ALA A 417 -17.81 15.68 -25.06
CA ALA A 417 -17.97 14.28 -25.48
C ALA A 417 -16.76 13.39 -25.13
N HIS A 418 -15.53 13.92 -25.28
CA HIS A 418 -14.32 13.16 -24.94
C HIS A 418 -14.23 12.87 -23.43
N LEU A 419 -14.51 13.86 -22.59
CA LEU A 419 -14.55 13.68 -21.13
C LEU A 419 -15.72 12.78 -20.69
N ARG A 420 -16.88 12.90 -21.35
CA ARG A 420 -18.05 12.07 -21.05
C ARG A 420 -17.81 10.61 -21.41
N SER A 421 -17.24 10.34 -22.58
CA SER A 421 -16.84 8.98 -22.97
C SER A 421 -15.74 8.44 -22.07
N PHE A 422 -14.78 9.25 -21.63
CA PHE A 422 -13.81 8.82 -20.63
C PHE A 422 -14.48 8.46 -19.30
N PHE A 423 -15.40 9.30 -18.83
CA PHE A 423 -16.15 9.05 -17.61
C PHE A 423 -16.99 7.76 -17.66
N LEU A 424 -17.45 7.36 -18.85
CA LEU A 424 -18.13 6.09 -19.06
C LEU A 424 -17.30 4.89 -18.56
N SER A 425 -15.96 4.95 -18.60
CA SER A 425 -15.11 3.87 -18.08
C SER A 425 -15.32 3.63 -16.59
N PHE A 426 -15.46 4.70 -15.80
CA PHE A 426 -15.75 4.60 -14.37
C PHE A 426 -17.15 4.07 -14.10
N VAL A 427 -18.12 4.46 -14.93
CA VAL A 427 -19.49 3.94 -14.84
C VAL A 427 -19.53 2.45 -15.15
N VAL A 428 -18.86 2.00 -16.21
CA VAL A 428 -18.77 0.58 -16.58
C VAL A 428 -18.13 -0.23 -15.46
N LEU A 429 -16.99 0.21 -14.93
CA LEU A 429 -16.33 -0.46 -13.80
C LEU A 429 -17.22 -0.55 -12.58
N TYR A 430 -17.85 0.56 -12.19
CA TYR A 430 -18.78 0.57 -11.08
C TYR A 430 -19.95 -0.39 -11.32
N LEU A 431 -20.54 -0.42 -12.52
CA LEU A 431 -21.68 -1.30 -12.84
C LEU A 431 -21.29 -2.77 -12.83
N MET A 432 -20.09 -3.11 -13.32
CA MET A 432 -19.57 -4.48 -13.29
C MET A 432 -19.61 -5.01 -11.85
N PHE A 433 -19.02 -4.29 -10.90
CA PHE A 433 -19.08 -4.70 -9.51
C PHE A 433 -20.48 -4.56 -8.93
N ARG A 434 -21.22 -3.48 -9.18
CA ARG A 434 -22.54 -3.23 -8.56
C ARG A 434 -23.50 -4.39 -8.74
N THR A 435 -23.55 -4.97 -9.94
CA THR A 435 -24.44 -6.08 -10.27
C THR A 435 -23.87 -7.45 -9.91
N MET A 436 -22.55 -7.54 -9.69
CA MET A 436 -21.81 -8.79 -9.47
C MET A 436 -22.09 -9.87 -10.53
N TYR A 437 -22.52 -9.45 -11.72
CA TYR A 437 -22.99 -10.37 -12.74
C TYR A 437 -21.84 -11.23 -13.32
N PHE A 438 -20.62 -10.69 -13.36
CA PHE A 438 -19.45 -11.34 -13.98
C PHE A 438 -18.52 -11.99 -12.95
N LEU A 439 -19.07 -12.72 -11.98
CA LEU A 439 -18.29 -13.31 -10.88
C LEU A 439 -17.19 -14.27 -11.38
N GLU A 440 -17.46 -15.02 -12.44
CA GLU A 440 -16.53 -15.97 -13.03
C GLU A 440 -15.31 -15.24 -13.62
N LEU A 441 -15.51 -14.07 -14.26
CA LEU A 441 -14.43 -13.21 -14.71
C LEU A 441 -13.61 -12.70 -13.52
N TYR A 442 -14.26 -12.34 -12.41
CA TYR A 442 -13.57 -11.86 -11.22
C TYR A 442 -12.69 -12.94 -10.59
N ALA A 443 -13.22 -14.15 -10.43
CA ALA A 443 -12.45 -15.29 -9.93
C ALA A 443 -11.22 -15.57 -10.81
N VAL A 444 -11.38 -15.70 -12.12
CA VAL A 444 -10.26 -15.98 -13.03
C VAL A 444 -9.23 -14.85 -13.05
N SER A 445 -9.67 -13.60 -13.19
CA SER A 445 -8.77 -12.44 -13.23
C SER A 445 -8.04 -12.20 -11.90
N SER A 446 -8.56 -12.73 -10.80
CA SER A 446 -7.96 -12.70 -9.47
C SER A 446 -7.00 -13.86 -9.18
N PHE A 447 -6.76 -14.76 -10.14
CA PHE A 447 -6.07 -16.04 -9.91
C PHE A 447 -6.72 -16.88 -8.81
N ASN A 448 -8.06 -16.85 -8.73
CA ASN A 448 -8.87 -17.55 -7.73
C ASN A 448 -8.63 -17.10 -6.27
N PHE A 449 -8.18 -15.86 -6.05
CA PHE A 449 -8.04 -15.29 -4.70
C PHE A 449 -9.17 -14.31 -4.38
N PHE A 450 -10.06 -14.67 -3.46
CA PHE A 450 -11.22 -13.84 -3.11
C PHE A 450 -10.83 -12.44 -2.59
N PHE A 451 -9.74 -12.33 -1.82
CA PHE A 451 -9.29 -11.05 -1.25
C PHE A 451 -8.83 -10.06 -2.33
N VAL A 452 -8.41 -10.56 -3.50
CA VAL A 452 -8.00 -9.73 -4.64
C VAL A 452 -9.22 -9.05 -5.28
N ILE A 453 -10.35 -9.77 -5.37
CA ILE A 453 -11.65 -9.21 -5.80
C ILE A 453 -12.05 -8.07 -4.86
N ASN A 454 -11.98 -8.32 -3.55
CA ASN A 454 -12.29 -7.34 -2.52
C ASN A 454 -11.43 -6.07 -2.61
N ARG A 455 -10.11 -6.22 -2.83
CA ARG A 455 -9.21 -5.06 -3.02
C ARG A 455 -9.55 -4.28 -4.29
N THR A 456 -9.98 -4.95 -5.36
CA THR A 456 -10.43 -4.26 -6.57
C THR A 456 -11.72 -3.46 -6.34
N ILE A 457 -12.66 -3.98 -5.55
CA ILE A 457 -13.88 -3.26 -5.14
C ILE A 457 -13.52 -1.99 -4.36
N ALA A 458 -12.55 -2.08 -3.45
CA ALA A 458 -12.03 -0.91 -2.72
C ALA A 458 -11.43 0.16 -3.66
N SER A 459 -10.69 -0.24 -4.71
CA SER A 459 -10.22 0.70 -5.74
C SER A 459 -11.38 1.43 -6.43
N VAL A 460 -12.49 0.74 -6.71
CA VAL A 460 -13.70 1.34 -7.31
C VAL A 460 -14.38 2.30 -6.33
N GLN A 461 -14.46 1.95 -5.04
CA GLN A 461 -15.01 2.84 -4.00
C GLN A 461 -14.21 4.14 -3.89
N TYR A 462 -12.88 4.11 -4.04
CA TYR A 462 -12.09 5.35 -4.10
C TYR A 462 -12.42 6.23 -5.33
N ILE A 463 -12.73 5.64 -6.49
CA ILE A 463 -13.22 6.40 -7.64
C ILE A 463 -14.62 6.99 -7.37
N VAL A 464 -15.51 6.26 -6.68
CA VAL A 464 -16.80 6.80 -6.25
C VAL A 464 -16.60 8.01 -5.33
N MET A 465 -15.69 7.92 -4.34
CA MET A 465 -15.34 9.04 -3.46
C MET A 465 -14.80 10.25 -4.21
N LEU A 466 -13.91 10.03 -5.19
CA LEU A 466 -13.44 11.10 -6.06
C LEU A 466 -14.58 11.74 -6.85
N ASN A 467 -15.51 10.94 -7.37
CA ASN A 467 -16.66 11.43 -8.12
C ASN A 467 -17.57 12.30 -7.25
N ILE A 468 -17.81 11.91 -5.99
CA ILE A 468 -18.52 12.75 -5.00
C ILE A 468 -17.80 14.10 -4.86
N GLY A 469 -16.47 14.09 -4.71
CA GLY A 469 -15.66 15.30 -4.59
C GLY A 469 -15.73 16.21 -5.83
N ILE A 470 -15.67 15.62 -7.03
CA ILE A 470 -15.81 16.37 -8.29
C ILE A 470 -17.21 16.98 -8.39
N VAL A 471 -18.27 16.26 -8.02
CA VAL A 471 -19.65 16.77 -8.01
C VAL A 471 -19.76 17.97 -7.07
N ILE A 472 -19.28 17.84 -5.83
CA ILE A 472 -19.30 18.93 -4.84
C ILE A 472 -18.56 20.16 -5.39
N ALA A 473 -17.36 19.97 -5.93
CA ALA A 473 -16.57 21.07 -6.50
C ALA A 473 -17.25 21.73 -7.72
N LEU A 474 -17.94 20.97 -8.57
CA LEU A 474 -18.71 21.49 -9.70
C LEU A 474 -19.94 22.28 -9.26
N ILE A 475 -20.69 21.79 -8.27
CA ILE A 475 -21.83 22.49 -7.67
C ILE A 475 -21.36 23.79 -7.03
N TYR A 476 -20.29 23.72 -6.23
CA TYR A 476 -19.67 24.89 -5.62
C TYR A 476 -19.28 25.95 -6.65
N LYS A 477 -18.59 25.53 -7.72
CA LYS A 477 -18.18 26.40 -8.82
C LYS A 477 -19.39 27.08 -9.45
N LYS A 478 -20.53 26.40 -9.57
CA LYS A 478 -21.76 26.95 -10.17
C LYS A 478 -22.49 27.93 -9.24
N LEU A 479 -22.50 27.68 -7.93
CA LEU A 479 -23.29 28.46 -6.97
C LEU A 479 -22.55 29.69 -6.43
N PHE A 480 -21.32 29.51 -5.92
CA PHE A 480 -20.71 30.53 -5.05
C PHE A 480 -19.60 31.33 -5.71
N HIS A 481 -18.88 30.76 -6.69
CA HIS A 481 -17.75 31.37 -7.42
C HIS A 481 -16.65 32.07 -6.58
N ASN A 482 -16.72 32.00 -5.25
CA ASN A 482 -15.80 32.63 -4.31
C ASN A 482 -14.69 31.64 -3.97
N ARG A 483 -13.43 32.04 -3.88
CA ARG A 483 -12.36 31.11 -3.51
C ARG A 483 -12.25 30.89 -2.00
N TRP A 484 -12.55 31.94 -1.21
CA TRP A 484 -12.36 31.96 0.23
C TRP A 484 -13.40 31.14 0.95
N LEU A 485 -14.65 31.17 0.47
CA LEU A 485 -15.72 30.36 1.03
C LEU A 485 -15.43 28.85 0.88
N ALA A 486 -14.87 28.38 -0.25
CA ALA A 486 -14.46 26.98 -0.40
C ALA A 486 -13.41 26.59 0.64
N SER A 487 -12.44 27.48 0.88
CA SER A 487 -11.40 27.24 1.89
C SER A 487 -11.97 27.22 3.30
N LEU A 488 -12.85 28.16 3.63
CA LEU A 488 -13.53 28.21 4.91
C LEU A 488 -14.36 26.95 5.15
N LEU A 489 -15.18 26.53 4.19
CA LEU A 489 -15.98 25.30 4.29
C LEU A 489 -15.12 24.06 4.48
N THR A 490 -14.01 23.97 3.74
CA THR A 490 -13.08 22.83 3.89
C THR A 490 -12.40 22.83 5.24
N PHE A 491 -12.00 24.00 5.74
CA PHE A 491 -11.41 24.15 7.06
C PHE A 491 -12.42 23.79 8.16
N VAL A 492 -13.65 24.31 8.10
CA VAL A 492 -14.73 23.97 9.05
C VAL A 492 -15.05 22.48 9.02
N PHE A 493 -15.14 21.86 7.85
CA PHE A 493 -15.37 20.42 7.74
C PHE A 493 -14.24 19.61 8.36
N SER A 494 -12.98 19.96 8.07
CA SER A 494 -11.81 19.28 8.63
C SER A 494 -11.74 19.44 10.15
N LEU A 495 -12.01 20.64 10.68
CA LEU A 495 -12.04 20.91 12.12
C LEU A 495 -13.17 20.15 12.81
N SER A 496 -14.35 20.08 12.18
CA SER A 496 -15.50 19.33 12.69
C SER A 496 -15.19 17.84 12.79
N LEU A 497 -14.48 17.28 11.81
CA LEU A 497 -14.02 15.89 11.84
C LEU A 497 -12.99 15.65 12.96
N LEU A 498 -12.04 16.56 13.17
CA LEU A 498 -11.10 16.45 14.30
C LEU A 498 -11.83 16.49 15.64
N TYR A 499 -12.78 17.42 15.80
CA TYR A 499 -13.59 17.52 17.00
C TYR A 499 -14.43 16.26 17.23
N PHE A 500 -15.08 15.74 16.18
CA PHE A 500 -15.83 14.49 16.24
C PHE A 500 -14.93 13.33 16.65
N PHE A 501 -13.73 13.23 16.05
CA PHE A 501 -12.79 12.18 16.39
C PHE A 501 -12.36 12.25 17.87
N GLN A 502 -11.94 13.42 18.34
CA GLN A 502 -11.44 13.61 19.70
C GLN A 502 -12.51 13.30 20.76
N THR A 503 -13.77 13.63 20.46
CA THR A 503 -14.89 13.40 21.39
C THR A 503 -15.37 11.95 21.45
N HIS A 504 -15.02 11.12 20.46
CA HIS A 504 -15.48 9.73 20.35
C HIS A 504 -14.33 8.71 20.36
N ILE A 505 -13.11 9.13 20.72
CA ILE A 505 -11.92 8.28 20.64
C ILE A 505 -12.07 6.99 21.46
N ASP A 506 -12.62 7.09 22.67
CA ASP A 506 -12.85 5.95 23.56
C ASP A 506 -13.90 4.99 22.98
N TYR A 507 -14.95 5.54 22.36
CA TYR A 507 -15.99 4.74 21.73
C TYR A 507 -15.50 4.01 20.47
N PHE A 508 -14.52 4.56 19.75
CA PHE A 508 -13.95 3.87 18.58
C PHE A 508 -13.24 2.57 18.97
N ILE A 509 -12.67 2.50 20.16
CA ILE A 509 -11.92 1.33 20.66
C ILE A 509 -12.83 0.10 20.77
N ASP A 510 -14.11 0.28 21.06
CA ASP A 510 -15.11 -0.80 21.13
C ASP A 510 -15.29 -1.53 19.79
N PHE A 511 -14.89 -0.91 18.66
CA PHE A 511 -14.97 -1.48 17.32
C PHE A 511 -13.61 -2.01 16.81
N SER A 512 -12.66 -2.28 17.72
CA SER A 512 -11.34 -2.79 17.35
C SER A 512 -11.38 -4.23 16.85
N TYR A 513 -10.82 -4.45 15.66
CA TYR A 513 -10.40 -5.74 15.11
C TYR A 513 -9.19 -5.51 14.18
N LEU A 514 -8.49 -6.57 13.78
CA LEU A 514 -7.22 -6.47 13.02
C LEU A 514 -7.29 -5.53 11.79
N GLY A 515 -8.37 -5.59 11.02
CA GLY A 515 -8.59 -4.75 9.83
C GLY A 515 -9.34 -3.42 10.09
N SER A 516 -9.62 -3.07 11.34
CA SER A 516 -10.51 -1.93 11.71
C SER A 516 -9.85 -0.55 11.64
N GLY A 517 -8.53 -0.49 11.56
CA GLY A 517 -7.80 0.77 11.68
C GLY A 517 -7.55 1.24 13.11
N ILE A 518 -7.83 0.42 14.13
CA ILE A 518 -7.66 0.75 15.55
C ILE A 518 -7.36 -0.50 16.39
N SER A 519 -6.57 -0.36 17.46
CA SER A 519 -6.37 -1.38 18.49
C SER A 519 -6.99 -0.96 19.82
N LYS A 520 -7.09 -1.89 20.77
CA LYS A 520 -7.48 -1.56 22.16
C LYS A 520 -6.57 -0.53 22.84
N ALA A 521 -5.33 -0.42 22.38
CA ALA A 521 -4.37 0.58 22.87
C ALA A 521 -4.64 2.00 22.33
N GLY A 522 -5.57 2.19 21.39
CA GLY A 522 -5.99 3.49 20.88
C GLY A 522 -4.86 4.30 20.21
N TRP A 523 -4.76 5.59 20.57
CA TRP A 523 -3.76 6.51 20.02
C TRP A 523 -2.91 7.16 21.11
N ASN A 524 -1.67 7.43 20.76
CA ASN A 524 -0.77 8.27 21.52
C ASN A 524 -0.13 9.33 20.61
N PHE A 525 -0.66 10.56 20.69
CA PHE A 525 -0.22 11.72 19.90
C PHE A 525 1.12 12.31 20.36
N SER A 526 1.63 11.97 21.56
CA SER A 526 2.95 12.47 22.00
C SER A 526 4.08 11.99 21.08
N ARG A 527 3.91 10.83 20.43
CA ARG A 527 4.88 10.24 19.47
C ARG A 527 5.17 11.09 18.24
N ILE A 528 4.30 12.03 17.89
CA ILE A 528 4.57 12.98 16.79
C ILE A 528 5.74 13.90 17.15
N LEU A 529 5.88 14.25 18.43
CA LEU A 529 6.90 15.15 18.94
C LEU A 529 8.16 14.41 19.41
N ASP A 530 8.14 13.08 19.37
CA ASP A 530 9.28 12.24 19.69
C ASP A 530 10.18 12.08 18.45
N PHE A 531 11.32 12.77 18.47
CA PHE A 531 12.30 12.75 17.39
C PHE A 531 13.20 11.51 17.38
N ASP A 532 13.20 10.74 18.46
CA ASP A 532 13.96 9.50 18.62
C ASP A 532 13.10 8.24 18.40
N ASN A 533 11.79 8.41 18.28
CA ASN A 533 10.84 7.37 17.89
C ASN A 533 11.34 6.55 16.69
N THR A 534 11.44 5.24 16.87
CA THR A 534 11.84 4.28 15.83
C THR A 534 10.65 3.61 15.15
N MET A 535 9.43 3.89 15.62
CA MET A 535 8.21 3.16 15.31
C MET A 535 8.35 1.65 15.56
N SER A 536 9.04 1.28 16.62
CA SER A 536 9.18 -0.08 17.12
C SER A 536 9.15 -0.06 18.65
N LEU A 537 8.75 -1.17 19.27
CA LEU A 537 8.88 -1.30 20.73
C LEU A 537 10.36 -1.47 21.09
N GLU A 538 10.76 -0.93 22.24
CA GLU A 538 12.14 -0.97 22.74
C GLU A 538 12.66 -2.40 22.81
N ILE A 539 11.87 -3.34 23.37
CA ILE A 539 12.21 -4.76 23.41
C ILE A 539 12.60 -5.35 22.03
N PHE A 540 11.89 -4.99 20.96
CA PHE A 540 12.24 -5.49 19.63
C PHE A 540 13.50 -4.82 19.10
N SER A 541 13.64 -3.51 19.32
CA SER A 541 14.81 -2.75 18.90
C SER A 541 16.09 -3.23 19.59
N ASP A 542 16.03 -3.51 20.88
CA ASP A 542 17.17 -3.93 21.69
C ASP A 542 17.64 -5.33 21.29
N ILE A 543 16.71 -6.29 21.27
CA ILE A 543 17.01 -7.67 20.89
C ILE A 543 17.49 -7.71 19.44
N GLY A 544 16.81 -7.03 18.52
CA GLY A 544 17.25 -6.94 17.13
C GLY A 544 18.65 -6.32 16.99
N SER A 545 18.97 -5.27 17.76
CA SER A 545 20.29 -4.65 17.75
C SER A 545 21.39 -5.60 18.28
N TYR A 546 21.09 -6.39 19.31
CA TYR A 546 22.00 -7.44 19.78
C TYR A 546 22.30 -8.45 18.65
N PHE A 547 21.26 -9.01 18.02
CA PHE A 547 21.45 -9.98 16.94
C PHE A 547 22.17 -9.39 15.74
N ASN A 548 21.92 -8.12 15.39
CA ASN A 548 22.61 -7.41 14.30
C ASN A 548 24.11 -7.17 14.54
N ASN A 549 24.63 -7.37 15.76
CA ASN A 549 26.06 -7.30 16.08
C ASN A 549 26.79 -8.65 16.02
N LEU A 550 26.07 -9.77 15.91
CA LEU A 550 26.67 -11.10 15.75
C LEU A 550 27.27 -11.32 14.34
N ASP A 551 27.76 -12.51 14.05
CA ASP A 551 28.02 -12.91 12.65
C ASP A 551 26.70 -13.24 11.95
N TYR A 552 26.65 -13.12 10.62
CA TYR A 552 25.46 -13.50 9.86
C TYR A 552 25.19 -14.99 10.04
N GLY A 553 23.98 -15.31 10.48
CA GLY A 553 23.51 -16.64 10.81
C GLY A 553 22.01 -16.60 11.08
N ASN A 554 21.39 -17.77 11.24
CA ASN A 554 19.97 -17.88 11.55
C ASN A 554 19.79 -18.44 12.95
N TYR A 555 19.86 -17.56 13.96
CA TYR A 555 19.84 -17.94 15.36
C TYR A 555 18.40 -18.21 15.81
N ARG A 556 18.18 -19.38 16.41
CA ARG A 556 16.87 -19.79 16.93
C ARG A 556 16.61 -19.11 18.27
N LEU A 557 15.70 -18.14 18.24
CA LEU A 557 15.25 -17.40 19.40
C LEU A 557 13.85 -17.87 19.80
N TYR A 558 13.75 -18.51 20.96
CA TYR A 558 12.47 -18.70 21.61
C TYR A 558 12.04 -17.41 22.30
N ALA A 559 10.88 -16.89 21.92
CA ALA A 559 10.20 -15.80 22.60
C ALA A 559 8.71 -16.14 22.68
N PRO A 560 8.02 -15.84 23.79
CA PRO A 560 6.61 -16.11 23.94
C PRO A 560 5.78 -15.59 22.78
N GLN A 561 4.79 -16.35 22.32
CA GLN A 561 3.98 -15.96 21.16
C GLN A 561 3.30 -14.59 21.38
N SER A 562 2.80 -14.36 22.59
CA SER A 562 2.23 -13.11 23.05
C SER A 562 2.70 -12.80 24.47
N PHE A 563 2.93 -11.52 24.77
CA PHE A 563 3.33 -11.07 26.10
C PHE A 563 2.82 -9.65 26.38
N ILE A 564 2.78 -9.27 27.66
CA ILE A 564 2.36 -7.92 28.06
C ILE A 564 3.56 -6.99 28.11
N TYR A 565 3.52 -5.93 27.30
CA TYR A 565 4.52 -4.87 27.26
C TYR A 565 3.85 -3.50 27.44
N ASN A 566 4.28 -2.70 28.43
CA ASN A 566 3.67 -1.40 28.77
C ASN A 566 2.14 -1.47 28.95
N GLY A 567 1.66 -2.53 29.62
CA GLY A 567 0.22 -2.76 29.88
C GLY A 567 -0.61 -3.18 28.66
N ASN A 568 0.02 -3.41 27.50
CA ASN A 568 -0.64 -3.85 26.28
C ASN A 568 -0.10 -5.20 25.81
N GLU A 569 -0.97 -6.04 25.25
CA GLU A 569 -0.56 -7.28 24.60
C GLU A 569 0.22 -6.99 23.30
N THR A 570 1.33 -7.68 23.10
CA THR A 570 2.14 -7.65 21.88
C THR A 570 2.61 -9.05 21.52
N PHE A 571 3.15 -9.22 20.30
CA PHE A 571 3.51 -10.52 19.72
C PHE A 571 4.98 -10.60 19.34
N SER A 572 5.62 -11.75 19.58
CA SER A 572 7.05 -11.97 19.25
C SER A 572 7.37 -11.85 17.76
N ALA A 573 6.36 -11.93 16.88
CA ALA A 573 6.49 -11.60 15.46
C ALA A 573 7.09 -10.20 15.21
N GLY A 574 7.05 -9.27 16.16
CA GLY A 574 7.75 -7.98 16.04
C GLY A 574 9.27 -8.10 15.91
N LEU A 575 9.89 -9.18 16.42
CA LEU A 575 11.35 -9.39 16.41
C LEU A 575 11.93 -9.49 14.99
N ILE A 576 11.20 -10.11 14.07
CA ILE A 576 11.65 -10.28 12.68
C ILE A 576 11.71 -8.95 11.91
N THR A 577 11.07 -7.90 12.44
CA THR A 577 11.13 -6.55 11.83
C THR A 577 12.40 -5.77 12.17
N GLU A 578 13.25 -6.34 13.03
CA GLU A 578 14.40 -5.65 13.61
C GLU A 578 15.74 -6.33 13.29
N SER A 579 15.74 -7.62 12.96
CA SER A 579 16.95 -8.34 12.54
C SER A 579 16.65 -9.46 11.55
N ASN A 580 17.56 -9.63 10.58
CA ASN A 580 17.55 -10.70 9.59
C ASN A 580 18.30 -11.96 10.04
N ARG A 581 18.60 -12.07 11.34
CA ARG A 581 19.38 -13.16 11.91
C ARG A 581 18.58 -14.01 12.90
N ILE A 582 17.31 -13.68 13.07
CA ILE A 582 16.45 -14.27 14.08
C ILE A 582 15.49 -15.24 13.39
N GLN A 583 15.51 -16.49 13.84
CA GLN A 583 14.46 -17.47 13.59
C GLN A 583 13.59 -17.61 14.83
N ILE A 584 12.28 -17.43 14.69
CA ILE A 584 11.29 -17.61 15.77
C ILE A 584 10.43 -18.84 15.51
N HIS A 585 9.76 -19.35 16.55
CA HIS A 585 8.96 -20.58 16.45
C HIS A 585 7.61 -20.43 15.71
N ILE A 586 7.12 -19.20 15.50
CA ILE A 586 5.79 -18.93 14.96
C ILE A 586 5.59 -19.56 13.58
N GLY A 587 4.38 -20.08 13.31
CA GLY A 587 4.02 -20.61 11.99
C GLY A 587 4.80 -21.84 11.56
N GLY A 588 5.30 -22.63 12.52
CA GLY A 588 6.13 -23.81 12.24
C GLY A 588 7.61 -23.47 12.03
N GLY A 589 8.08 -22.33 12.57
CA GLY A 589 9.46 -21.94 12.43
C GLY A 589 10.45 -22.90 13.08
N PHE A 590 10.04 -23.65 14.11
CA PHE A 590 10.83 -24.75 14.69
C PHE A 590 10.14 -26.08 14.38
N GLU A 591 10.73 -26.89 13.50
CA GLU A 591 10.10 -28.13 12.99
C GLU A 591 9.81 -29.16 14.09
N GLU A 592 10.66 -29.22 15.12
CA GLU A 592 10.56 -30.22 16.20
C GLU A 592 9.77 -29.74 17.44
N LEU A 593 9.30 -28.48 17.44
CA LEU A 593 8.60 -27.91 18.59
C LEU A 593 7.15 -28.41 18.62
N THR A 594 6.82 -29.22 19.63
CA THR A 594 5.44 -29.69 19.83
C THR A 594 4.58 -28.65 20.54
N SER A 595 3.25 -28.86 20.56
CA SER A 595 2.32 -28.01 21.30
C SER A 595 2.63 -27.96 22.78
N ASP A 596 3.05 -29.09 23.35
CA ASP A 596 3.33 -29.24 24.77
C ASP A 596 4.62 -28.50 25.13
N ASP A 597 5.64 -28.64 24.29
CA ASP A 597 6.91 -27.90 24.44
C ASP A 597 6.69 -26.40 24.35
N ASN A 598 5.83 -25.96 23.43
CA ASN A 598 5.52 -24.55 23.31
C ASN A 598 4.76 -24.01 24.54
N ALA A 599 3.91 -24.82 25.17
CA ALA A 599 3.25 -24.44 26.42
C ALA A 599 4.27 -24.30 27.56
N ILE A 600 5.14 -25.30 27.74
CA ILE A 600 6.19 -25.32 28.75
C ILE A 600 7.13 -24.12 28.61
N LEU A 601 7.64 -23.88 27.40
CA LEU A 601 8.57 -22.79 27.15
C LEU A 601 7.89 -21.41 27.29
N ASN A 602 6.61 -21.27 26.94
CA ASN A 602 5.85 -20.03 27.18
C ASN A 602 5.72 -19.78 28.68
N ASP A 603 5.28 -20.78 29.43
CA ASP A 603 5.02 -20.68 30.85
C ASP A 603 6.33 -20.39 31.62
N PHE A 604 7.43 -21.03 31.24
CA PHE A 604 8.76 -20.73 31.76
C PHE A 604 9.20 -19.31 31.42
N ALA A 605 9.07 -18.89 30.16
CA ALA A 605 9.50 -17.56 29.73
C ALA A 605 8.71 -16.41 30.38
N LEU A 606 7.44 -16.64 30.70
CA LEU A 606 6.56 -15.69 31.38
C LEU A 606 6.62 -15.78 32.92
N GLY A 607 7.43 -16.69 33.49
CA GLY A 607 7.66 -16.77 34.93
C GLY A 607 6.66 -17.62 35.72
N THR A 608 5.98 -18.57 35.08
CA THR A 608 4.92 -19.40 35.70
C THR A 608 5.32 -20.85 35.98
N GLU A 609 6.32 -21.41 35.28
CA GLU A 609 6.80 -22.79 35.47
C GLU A 609 8.19 -22.86 36.10
N SER A 610 8.48 -23.92 36.86
CA SER A 610 9.69 -24.07 37.69
C SER A 610 10.51 -25.36 37.48
N ASP A 611 10.06 -26.34 36.69
CA ASP A 611 10.87 -27.55 36.45
C ASP A 611 11.87 -27.32 35.31
N ILE A 612 13.08 -26.91 35.69
CA ILE A 612 14.15 -26.61 34.75
C ILE A 612 14.59 -27.82 33.91
N SER A 613 14.39 -29.05 34.39
CA SER A 613 14.83 -30.25 33.65
C SER A 613 14.01 -30.46 32.37
N VAL A 614 12.68 -30.30 32.48
CA VAL A 614 11.75 -30.38 31.36
C VAL A 614 11.98 -29.26 30.35
N VAL A 615 12.26 -28.05 30.86
CA VAL A 615 12.58 -26.87 30.04
C VAL A 615 13.88 -27.10 29.24
N LEU A 616 14.95 -27.59 29.87
CA LEU A 616 16.21 -27.88 29.20
C LEU A 616 16.06 -28.97 28.14
N ASP A 617 15.25 -30.01 28.40
CA ASP A 617 14.97 -31.06 27.42
C ASP A 617 14.23 -30.50 26.19
N ALA A 618 13.26 -29.61 26.38
CA ALA A 618 12.56 -28.94 25.29
C ALA A 618 13.50 -28.02 24.47
N LEU A 619 14.33 -27.21 25.16
CA LEU A 619 15.30 -26.32 24.55
C LEU A 619 16.33 -27.06 23.68
N ASN A 620 16.92 -28.12 24.23
CA ASN A 620 17.94 -28.91 23.55
C ASN A 620 17.37 -29.69 22.36
N ARG A 621 16.16 -30.27 22.49
CA ARG A 621 15.51 -30.99 21.39
C ARG A 621 15.23 -30.07 20.20
N CYS A 622 14.75 -28.86 20.45
CA CYS A 622 14.43 -27.90 19.39
C CYS A 622 15.64 -27.12 18.85
N ASP A 623 16.86 -27.42 19.35
CA ASP A 623 18.11 -26.73 19.01
C ASP A 623 17.96 -25.20 19.17
N ILE A 624 17.39 -24.76 20.29
CA ILE A 624 17.16 -23.33 20.56
C ILE A 624 18.48 -22.70 21.02
N ASP A 625 18.92 -21.65 20.34
CA ASP A 625 20.17 -20.92 20.66
C ASP A 625 19.97 -19.88 21.77
N TYR A 626 18.81 -19.23 21.79
CA TYR A 626 18.49 -18.13 22.70
C TYR A 626 17.06 -18.21 23.20
N ILE A 627 16.83 -17.74 24.42
CA ILE A 627 15.49 -17.58 24.99
C ILE A 627 15.31 -16.18 25.60
N LEU A 628 14.15 -15.58 25.32
CA LEU A 628 13.71 -14.31 25.89
C LEU A 628 12.82 -14.57 27.10
N LEU A 629 13.23 -14.08 28.27
CA LEU A 629 12.59 -14.29 29.56
C LEU A 629 12.06 -12.96 30.14
N PHE A 630 10.94 -13.01 30.87
CA PHE A 630 10.29 -11.85 31.49
C PHE A 630 10.29 -11.88 33.03
N ASP A 631 10.91 -12.91 33.61
CA ASP A 631 11.03 -13.09 35.07
C ASP A 631 12.48 -13.30 35.50
N GLU A 632 12.83 -12.72 36.64
CA GLU A 632 14.19 -12.74 37.19
C GLU A 632 14.54 -14.12 37.79
N ASN A 633 13.58 -14.83 38.41
CA ASN A 633 13.84 -16.12 39.03
C ASN A 633 14.15 -17.18 37.97
N ASN A 634 13.32 -17.27 36.93
CA ASN A 634 13.54 -18.22 35.83
C ASN A 634 14.80 -17.90 35.03
N THR A 635 15.14 -16.61 34.91
CA THR A 635 16.44 -16.19 34.36
C THR A 635 17.60 -16.75 35.20
N GLN A 636 17.59 -16.57 36.53
CA GLN A 636 18.64 -17.10 37.40
C GLN A 636 18.72 -18.63 37.38
N LEU A 637 17.58 -19.33 37.33
CA LEU A 637 17.53 -20.78 37.20
C LEU A 637 18.23 -21.26 35.93
N LEU A 638 18.00 -20.60 34.79
CA LEU A 638 18.63 -20.96 33.53
C LEU A 638 20.14 -20.69 33.56
N LEU A 639 20.58 -19.56 34.14
CA LEU A 639 21.99 -19.20 34.29
C LEU A 639 22.78 -20.16 35.19
N GLN A 640 22.12 -20.78 36.17
CA GLN A 640 22.76 -21.76 37.07
C GLN A 640 22.98 -23.12 36.40
N ASN A 641 22.25 -23.45 35.33
CA ASN A 641 22.28 -24.78 34.71
C ASN A 641 23.01 -24.80 33.36
N GLN A 642 22.66 -23.92 32.41
CA GLN A 642 23.23 -23.97 31.05
C GLN A 642 23.34 -22.59 30.35
N GLY A 643 22.66 -21.55 30.84
CA GLY A 643 22.56 -20.26 30.14
C GLY A 643 23.67 -19.24 30.45
N THR A 644 23.92 -18.35 29.50
CA THR A 644 24.71 -17.12 29.69
C THR A 644 23.85 -15.89 29.42
N LEU A 645 23.79 -14.96 30.37
CA LEU A 645 23.05 -13.71 30.21
C LEU A 645 23.77 -12.81 29.20
N VAL A 646 23.11 -12.49 28.10
CA VAL A 646 23.69 -11.66 27.03
C VAL A 646 23.03 -10.29 26.91
N PHE A 647 21.82 -10.12 27.45
CA PHE A 647 21.15 -8.82 27.53
C PHE A 647 20.27 -8.71 28.79
N ASP A 648 20.27 -7.54 29.42
CA ASP A 648 19.47 -7.19 30.59
C ASP A 648 18.90 -5.77 30.42
N SER A 649 17.58 -5.65 30.44
CA SER A 649 16.83 -4.43 30.16
C SER A 649 16.65 -3.50 31.37
N LYS A 650 17.67 -3.38 32.24
CA LYS A 650 17.60 -2.67 33.55
C LYS A 650 17.00 -1.26 33.50
N GLU A 651 16.96 -0.60 32.35
CA GLU A 651 16.42 0.74 32.15
C GLU A 651 14.97 0.79 31.63
N SER A 652 14.40 -0.36 31.24
CA SER A 652 13.06 -0.47 30.67
C SER A 652 11.96 -0.57 31.74
N THR A 653 10.76 -0.11 31.41
CA THR A 653 9.57 -0.19 32.29
C THR A 653 9.10 -1.61 32.56
N ASN A 654 9.37 -2.55 31.64
CA ASN A 654 9.05 -3.97 31.78
C ASN A 654 10.34 -4.77 31.64
N LYS A 655 10.81 -5.42 32.71
CA LYS A 655 12.03 -6.22 32.67
C LYS A 655 11.89 -7.42 31.73
N TYR A 656 12.87 -7.58 30.86
CA TYR A 656 13.14 -8.76 30.05
C TYR A 656 14.66 -9.06 30.00
N TYR A 657 14.99 -10.32 29.76
CA TYR A 657 16.34 -10.86 29.75
C TYR A 657 16.53 -11.74 28.52
N LEU A 658 17.66 -11.58 27.83
CA LEU A 658 18.06 -12.50 26.76
C LEU A 658 19.14 -13.42 27.28
N VAL A 659 18.88 -14.72 27.24
CA VAL A 659 19.83 -15.76 27.65
C VAL A 659 20.24 -16.57 26.43
N LYS A 660 21.55 -16.76 26.27
CA LYS A 660 22.15 -17.67 25.30
C LYS A 660 22.33 -19.04 25.94
N LEU A 661 22.02 -20.12 25.21
CA LEU A 661 22.08 -21.50 25.67
C LEU A 661 23.40 -22.21 25.30
#